data_AF-A0A260SSJ5-F1
#
_entry.id   AF-A0A260SSJ5-F1
#
_cell.length_a   1.000
_cell.length_b   1.000
_cell.length_c   1.000
_cell.angle_alpha   90.00
_cell.angle_beta   90.00
_cell.angle_gamma   90.00
#
_symmetry.space_group_name_H-M   'P 1'
#
loop_
_entity.id
_entity.type
_entity.pdbx_description
1 polymer ?
#
loop_
_entity_poly.entity_id
_entity_poly.type
_entity_poly.pdbx_seq_one_letter_code
_entity_poly.pdbx_strand_id
1 'polypeptide(L)'
;MSELTVFLAPTGVADGVKDVLKDLSAVGMVRPFLWVDGADADLAPTAACWVQNGREFDTTVQEVVSSQRIFVLRLCIFVPLTGILPALEVDTERRLAELLASTSGGANVVRLRLLLGRPGATPPSNAVLALDGWHNILVAPEDARGPGMGHIALTATDNTLEIGRHAAPVVAAVSGLWADVEHAPFDAKPVLPGNLVSLVRSFYRRLDTSEVENSLRRQIFEQDGGLPLPRESGAPVTYVDDVPLATQTMARSLWGKHRAVLKGDRVPYEAEQTQTIGFWAALKMFFSFLGAALRNAPAAWYARVVDSVSTSAAGAVHATVFGNNPSAYEVVANGRTSQGRQASWTQVGSATHQLRDSLESTDDERHHSARADLSDLWQDYAKAAMTLADGGARSAELPPVQIGASRGVLRRAADVIPGPAERFDRVPGIVAATVEVDGVDATDVIGANQLRGKLGELDQDAALGLEARRTGSALDEWQARGGNSFGVAVGRTLAQNFVERHNEVKDLMARLRAHADAAPPAESKGHNTLARWIQITSVILLLVVVASAVGIAQSWFDWWIGALIIVGSIVLWIVVLVFVFLRGQQDLFQDLNRRKAAAANASADEANLRTALRDLDRLADAYSQYLSWSRALGAFLAEPLGPNRFERSAEGRIAWGLPKSTGIGYANPHPDQLANTAEYLRQDLFGLGWLTPPWESALGNAGDFLGSDGRDVKADPTLLWRAPGAGSMSSLDRWSGGFSSGEFRSTGSELMWEKARMNLMGPKSELVQSLVGQIEVLTDGTTTFVPMVDFMAGVGDEAGQGRIDHFDRSMVTDLAATQGLTAVKDDHRQRGWAGIGAVSVATQISDGLSADQLTLGSAEAPTQSQDWSVPEMPDRRTSTDPEPAAEPETYDAPNREFRF
;
A
#
# COMPACT_ATOMS: atom_id res chain seq x y z
N MET A 1 -3.30 -26.75 0.65
CA MET A 1 -4.42 -27.71 0.80
C MET A 1 -4.48 -28.12 2.26
N SER A 2 -5.64 -28.35 2.87
CA SER A 2 -5.68 -28.75 4.29
C SER A 2 -5.40 -30.24 4.44
N GLU A 3 -4.38 -30.56 5.24
CA GLU A 3 -3.93 -31.91 5.58
C GLU A 3 -4.10 -32.10 7.09
N LEU A 4 -4.52 -33.29 7.52
CA LEU A 4 -4.65 -33.62 8.94
C LEU A 4 -3.91 -34.91 9.26
N THR A 5 -3.08 -34.88 10.31
CA THR A 5 -2.41 -36.08 10.85
C THR A 5 -3.02 -36.41 12.20
N VAL A 6 -3.48 -37.65 12.35
CA VAL A 6 -4.08 -38.20 13.57
C VAL A 6 -3.23 -39.36 14.04
N PHE A 7 -2.71 -39.29 15.26
CA PHE A 7 -2.02 -40.39 15.91
C PHE A 7 -2.97 -41.15 16.83
N LEU A 8 -2.87 -42.48 16.80
CA LEU A 8 -3.48 -43.37 17.77
C LEU A 8 -2.36 -44.18 18.45
N ALA A 9 -2.25 -44.06 19.76
CA ALA A 9 -1.15 -44.62 20.53
C ALA A 9 -1.63 -45.43 21.74
N PRO A 10 -1.06 -46.61 22.02
CA PRO A 10 -1.17 -47.21 23.34
C PRO A 10 -0.33 -46.43 24.37
N THR A 11 -0.71 -46.50 25.63
CA THR A 11 0.09 -45.98 26.75
C THR A 11 1.48 -46.63 26.81
N GLY A 12 2.50 -45.89 27.25
CA GLY A 12 3.87 -46.38 27.43
C GLY A 12 4.85 -45.88 26.36
N VAL A 13 5.35 -46.78 25.51
CA VAL A 13 6.45 -46.48 24.57
C VAL A 13 6.13 -45.30 23.64
N ALA A 14 4.86 -45.14 23.24
CA ALA A 14 4.44 -44.06 22.36
C ALA A 14 4.41 -42.68 23.05
N ASP A 15 4.36 -42.61 24.39
CA ASP A 15 4.33 -41.34 25.13
C ASP A 15 5.62 -40.54 24.89
N GLY A 16 6.77 -41.22 24.84
CA GLY A 16 8.03 -40.56 24.51
C GLY A 16 8.08 -40.00 23.09
N VAL A 17 7.35 -40.60 22.14
CA VAL A 17 7.19 -40.04 20.78
C VAL A 17 6.34 -38.77 20.82
N LYS A 18 5.23 -38.78 21.59
CA LYS A 18 4.38 -37.59 21.79
C LYS A 18 5.17 -36.43 22.36
N ASP A 19 5.95 -36.67 23.42
CA ASP A 19 6.74 -35.66 24.11
C ASP A 19 7.75 -34.99 23.16
N VAL A 20 8.48 -35.78 22.37
CA VAL A 20 9.44 -35.24 21.41
C VAL A 20 8.75 -34.49 20.27
N LEU A 21 7.62 -34.99 19.74
CA LEU A 21 6.85 -34.26 18.72
C LEU A 21 6.28 -32.95 19.26
N LYS A 22 5.88 -32.91 20.53
CA LYS A 22 5.43 -31.70 21.21
C LYS A 22 6.56 -30.69 21.37
N ASP A 23 7.76 -31.13 21.77
CA ASP A 23 8.94 -30.27 21.84
C ASP A 23 9.32 -29.70 20.47
N LEU A 24 9.32 -30.54 19.42
CA LEU A 24 9.54 -30.10 18.04
C LEU A 24 8.44 -29.13 17.57
N SER A 25 7.21 -29.29 18.05
CA SER A 25 6.11 -28.37 17.78
C SER A 25 6.33 -27.02 18.48
N ALA A 26 6.92 -27.01 19.67
CA ALA A 26 7.22 -25.81 20.44
C ALA A 26 8.22 -24.89 19.72
N VAL A 27 9.15 -25.47 18.96
CA VAL A 27 10.13 -24.75 18.12
C VAL A 27 9.71 -24.62 16.66
N GLY A 28 8.44 -24.89 16.33
CA GLY A 28 7.90 -24.67 14.98
C GLY A 28 8.43 -25.64 13.91
N MET A 29 8.98 -26.80 14.28
CA MET A 29 9.53 -27.76 13.32
C MET A 29 8.52 -28.77 12.81
N VAL A 30 7.44 -29.03 13.56
CA VAL A 30 6.35 -29.91 13.12
C VAL A 30 5.03 -29.14 13.07
N ARG A 31 4.23 -29.46 12.06
CA ARG A 31 2.86 -28.97 11.87
C ARG A 31 1.96 -29.47 13.01
N PRO A 32 0.84 -28.77 13.28
CA PRO A 32 -0.14 -29.22 14.26
C PRO A 32 -0.67 -30.62 13.96
N PHE A 33 -0.97 -31.40 15.00
CA PHE A 33 -1.48 -32.77 14.87
C PHE A 33 -2.47 -33.13 15.97
N LEU A 34 -3.28 -34.16 15.71
CA LEU A 34 -4.17 -34.77 16.71
C LEU A 34 -3.51 -36.00 17.33
N TRP A 35 -3.67 -36.14 18.64
CA TRP A 35 -3.25 -37.31 19.39
C TRP A 35 -4.46 -37.94 20.09
N VAL A 36 -4.72 -39.21 19.81
CA VAL A 36 -5.77 -40.02 20.45
C VAL A 36 -5.09 -41.06 21.33
N ASP A 37 -5.41 -41.04 22.62
CA ASP A 37 -5.00 -42.09 23.53
C ASP A 37 -5.83 -43.35 23.27
N GLY A 38 -5.18 -44.51 23.24
CA GLY A 38 -5.81 -45.79 22.98
C GLY A 38 -6.93 -46.13 23.94
N ALA A 39 -6.84 -45.66 25.20
CA ALA A 39 -7.89 -45.82 26.19
C ALA A 39 -9.17 -45.05 25.85
N ASP A 40 -9.03 -43.94 25.12
CA ASP A 40 -10.12 -43.02 24.78
C ASP A 40 -10.68 -43.23 23.37
N ALA A 41 -10.06 -44.13 22.58
CA ALA A 41 -10.41 -44.36 21.18
C ALA A 41 -11.84 -44.86 20.96
N ASP A 42 -12.41 -45.56 21.94
CA ASP A 42 -13.78 -46.09 21.89
C ASP A 42 -14.84 -45.12 22.47
N LEU A 43 -14.44 -43.93 22.96
CA LEU A 43 -15.38 -42.91 23.41
C LEU A 43 -16.13 -42.27 22.24
N ALA A 44 -17.36 -41.83 22.51
CA ALA A 44 -18.21 -41.13 21.54
C ALA A 44 -18.74 -39.81 22.16
N PRO A 45 -18.30 -38.63 21.69
CA PRO A 45 -17.27 -38.41 20.66
C PRO A 45 -15.88 -38.90 21.09
N THR A 46 -15.01 -39.16 20.11
CA THR A 46 -13.67 -39.72 20.34
C THR A 46 -12.77 -38.60 20.85
N ALA A 47 -12.34 -38.71 22.11
CA ALA A 47 -11.51 -37.69 22.73
C ALA A 47 -10.13 -37.65 22.06
N ALA A 48 -9.62 -36.45 21.85
CA ALA A 48 -8.32 -36.22 21.25
C ALA A 48 -7.67 -34.97 21.82
N CYS A 49 -6.35 -34.91 21.71
CA CYS A 49 -5.58 -33.73 22.05
C CYS A 49 -5.04 -33.07 20.77
N TRP A 50 -5.34 -31.80 20.57
CA TRP A 50 -4.74 -30.98 19.53
C TRP A 50 -3.40 -30.42 20.03
N VAL A 51 -2.30 -30.82 19.38
CA VAL A 51 -0.96 -30.35 19.72
C VAL A 51 -0.54 -29.26 18.74
N GLN A 52 -0.24 -28.08 19.26
CA GLN A 52 0.22 -26.94 18.47
C GLN A 52 1.12 -26.02 19.30
N ASN A 53 2.26 -25.62 18.74
CA ASN A 53 3.23 -24.73 19.38
C ASN A 53 3.66 -25.25 20.77
N GLY A 54 3.83 -26.57 20.89
CA GLY A 54 4.19 -27.24 22.14
C GLY A 54 3.11 -27.26 23.22
N ARG A 55 1.89 -26.83 22.90
CA ARG A 55 0.74 -26.84 23.80
C ARG A 55 -0.27 -27.89 23.38
N GLU A 56 -0.98 -28.41 24.37
CA GLU A 56 -2.01 -29.43 24.26
C GLU A 56 -3.38 -28.80 24.55
N PHE A 57 -4.34 -29.05 23.66
CA PHE A 57 -5.72 -28.57 23.81
C PHE A 57 -6.67 -29.76 23.68
N ASP A 58 -7.54 -29.93 24.67
CA ASP A 58 -8.56 -30.98 24.63
C ASP A 58 -9.58 -30.68 23.52
N THR A 59 -9.88 -31.69 22.70
CA THR A 59 -10.86 -31.62 21.61
C THR A 59 -11.41 -33.00 21.31
N THR A 60 -12.14 -33.14 20.20
CA THR A 60 -12.60 -34.43 19.68
C THR A 60 -12.23 -34.54 18.21
N VAL A 61 -12.01 -35.78 17.74
CA VAL A 61 -11.70 -36.05 16.33
C VAL A 61 -12.79 -35.49 15.41
N GLN A 62 -14.06 -35.67 15.80
CA GLN A 62 -15.22 -35.26 15.02
C GLN A 62 -15.32 -33.74 14.88
N GLU A 63 -15.03 -32.98 15.95
CA GLU A 63 -15.06 -31.51 15.93
C GLU A 63 -14.03 -30.94 14.94
N VAL A 64 -12.79 -31.43 14.98
CA VAL A 64 -11.72 -30.95 14.08
C VAL A 64 -12.00 -31.32 12.63
N VAL A 65 -12.45 -32.55 12.36
CA VAL A 65 -12.78 -32.99 11.00
C VAL A 65 -13.98 -32.24 10.43
N SER A 66 -14.97 -31.87 11.27
CA SER A 66 -16.16 -31.15 10.81
C SER A 66 -15.94 -29.65 10.59
N SER A 67 -14.97 -29.04 11.30
CA SER A 67 -14.68 -27.60 11.22
C SER A 67 -13.78 -27.20 10.06
N GLN A 68 -13.15 -28.16 9.38
CA GLN A 68 -12.16 -27.89 8.33
C GLN A 68 -12.39 -28.76 7.10
N ARG A 69 -12.12 -28.22 5.91
CA ARG A 69 -12.16 -28.99 4.66
C ARG A 69 -10.82 -29.71 4.45
N ILE A 70 -10.76 -30.99 4.80
CA ILE A 70 -9.55 -31.82 4.72
C ILE A 70 -9.50 -32.57 3.37
N PHE A 71 -8.34 -32.57 2.70
CA PHE A 71 -8.13 -33.31 1.45
C PHE A 71 -7.39 -34.63 1.66
N VAL A 72 -6.42 -34.64 2.57
CA VAL A 72 -5.63 -35.83 2.95
C VAL A 72 -5.67 -35.99 4.46
N LEU A 73 -6.02 -37.18 4.93
CA LEU A 73 -6.08 -37.53 6.34
C LEU A 73 -5.14 -38.71 6.59
N ARG A 74 -4.10 -38.51 7.40
CA ARG A 74 -3.10 -39.52 7.73
C ARG A 74 -3.40 -40.09 9.11
N LEU A 75 -3.82 -41.35 9.16
CA LEU A 75 -4.00 -42.08 10.41
C LEU A 75 -2.73 -42.88 10.71
N CYS A 76 -2.03 -42.51 11.78
CA CYS A 76 -0.78 -43.11 12.21
C CYS A 76 -0.99 -43.88 13.51
N ILE A 77 -0.78 -45.20 13.50
CA ILE A 77 -0.98 -46.07 14.65
C ILE A 77 0.38 -46.57 15.15
N PHE A 78 0.64 -46.40 16.44
CA PHE A 78 1.86 -46.92 17.06
C PHE A 78 1.69 -48.37 17.51
N VAL A 79 2.61 -49.23 17.10
CA VAL A 79 2.66 -50.65 17.48
C VAL A 79 3.96 -50.90 18.24
N PRO A 80 3.95 -50.96 19.59
CA PRO A 80 5.15 -51.24 20.36
C PRO A 80 5.58 -52.70 20.18
N LEU A 81 6.85 -52.91 19.86
CA LEU A 81 7.50 -54.22 19.81
C LEU A 81 8.52 -54.40 20.96
N THR A 82 8.40 -53.57 21.99
CA THR A 82 9.17 -53.58 23.22
C THR A 82 8.27 -53.13 24.37
N GLY A 83 8.70 -53.32 25.61
CA GLY A 83 7.95 -52.98 26.81
C GLY A 83 6.95 -54.04 27.24
N ILE A 84 6.42 -53.84 28.44
CA ILE A 84 5.52 -54.80 29.13
C ILE A 84 4.03 -54.52 28.94
N LEU A 85 3.68 -53.33 28.41
CA LEU A 85 2.29 -52.94 28.19
C LEU A 85 1.77 -53.53 26.87
N PRO A 86 0.48 -53.94 26.81
CA PRO A 86 -0.10 -54.53 25.62
C PRO A 86 -0.16 -53.53 24.46
N ALA A 87 -0.04 -54.04 23.23
CA ALA A 87 -0.36 -53.28 22.03
C ALA A 87 -1.88 -53.01 21.93
N LEU A 88 -2.30 -52.07 21.07
CA LEU A 88 -3.72 -51.84 20.79
C LEU A 88 -4.36 -53.07 20.12
N GLU A 89 -5.65 -53.27 20.37
CA GLU A 89 -6.42 -54.26 19.63
C GLU A 89 -6.64 -53.81 18.18
N VAL A 90 -6.47 -54.74 17.23
CA VAL A 90 -6.65 -54.47 15.79
C VAL A 90 -8.05 -53.95 15.47
N ASP A 91 -9.06 -54.34 16.24
CA ASP A 91 -10.41 -53.85 16.02
C ASP A 91 -10.55 -52.36 16.40
N THR A 92 -9.85 -51.88 17.42
CA THR A 92 -9.79 -50.44 17.76
C THR A 92 -9.14 -49.65 16.62
N GLU A 93 -8.05 -50.17 16.04
CA GLU A 93 -7.37 -49.57 14.89
C GLU A 93 -8.32 -49.42 13.67
N ARG A 94 -9.06 -50.48 13.34
CA ARG A 94 -10.01 -50.51 12.22
C ARG A 94 -11.21 -49.61 12.46
N ARG A 95 -11.78 -49.63 13.68
CA ARG A 95 -12.91 -48.77 14.07
C ARG A 95 -12.59 -47.29 13.87
N LEU A 96 -11.43 -46.83 14.34
CA LEU A 96 -11.03 -45.43 14.17
C LEU A 96 -10.79 -45.08 12.69
N ALA A 97 -10.20 -45.98 11.91
CA ALA A 97 -10.01 -45.78 10.47
C ALA A 97 -11.34 -45.65 9.70
N GLU A 98 -12.34 -46.46 10.04
CA GLU A 98 -13.69 -46.40 9.47
C GLU A 98 -14.44 -45.12 9.89
N LEU A 99 -14.31 -44.71 11.15
CA LEU A 99 -14.86 -43.46 11.66
C LEU A 99 -14.27 -42.26 10.90
N LEU A 100 -12.96 -42.19 10.73
CA LEU A 100 -12.29 -41.12 9.99
C LEU A 100 -12.65 -41.12 8.50
N ALA A 101 -12.75 -42.30 7.88
CA ALA A 101 -13.18 -42.42 6.49
C ALA A 101 -14.64 -41.97 6.27
N SER A 102 -15.54 -42.25 7.22
CA SER A 102 -16.95 -41.85 7.13
C SER A 102 -17.21 -40.38 7.47
N THR A 103 -16.41 -39.77 8.35
CA THR A 103 -16.59 -38.38 8.81
C THR A 103 -15.86 -37.34 7.96
N SER A 104 -14.81 -37.72 7.23
CA SER A 104 -13.94 -36.78 6.49
C SER A 104 -14.46 -36.26 5.15
N GLY A 105 -15.70 -36.59 4.76
CA GLY A 105 -16.37 -35.96 3.61
C GLY A 105 -15.68 -36.21 2.25
N GLY A 106 -14.95 -37.31 2.10
CA GLY A 106 -14.25 -37.69 0.86
C GLY A 106 -12.74 -37.42 0.84
N ALA A 107 -12.12 -37.14 1.99
CA ALA A 107 -10.66 -37.05 2.10
C ALA A 107 -9.99 -38.40 1.75
N ASN A 108 -8.77 -38.34 1.19
CA ASN A 108 -7.95 -39.53 1.02
C ASN A 108 -7.38 -39.96 2.39
N VAL A 109 -7.80 -41.13 2.89
CA VAL A 109 -7.34 -41.65 4.18
C VAL A 109 -6.13 -42.56 3.99
N VAL A 110 -4.96 -42.08 4.39
CA VAL A 110 -3.69 -42.81 4.36
C VAL A 110 -3.50 -43.51 5.71
N ARG A 111 -3.24 -44.82 5.67
CA ARG A 111 -3.23 -45.71 6.83
C ARG A 111 -1.82 -46.22 7.12
N LEU A 112 -1.21 -45.75 8.20
CA LEU A 112 0.17 -46.04 8.57
C LEU A 112 0.21 -46.77 9.92
N ARG A 113 0.85 -47.94 9.98
CA ARG A 113 1.20 -48.63 11.23
C ARG A 113 2.70 -48.50 11.46
N LEU A 114 3.08 -47.86 12.55
CA LEU A 114 4.44 -47.49 12.92
C LEU A 114 4.92 -48.44 14.03
N LEU A 115 5.66 -49.46 13.64
CA LEU A 115 6.21 -50.46 14.55
C LEU A 115 7.49 -49.92 15.20
N LEU A 116 7.52 -49.94 16.53
CA LEU A 116 8.62 -49.45 17.35
C LEU A 116 9.33 -50.63 18.00
N GLY A 117 10.42 -51.11 17.38
CA GLY A 117 11.19 -52.26 17.85
C GLY A 117 12.69 -52.06 17.71
N ARG A 118 13.45 -52.77 18.55
CA ARG A 118 14.92 -52.80 18.53
C ARG A 118 15.43 -54.24 18.64
N PRO A 119 16.67 -54.52 18.23
CA PRO A 119 17.22 -55.87 18.22
C PRO A 119 17.35 -56.38 19.65
N GLY A 120 16.87 -57.60 19.89
CA GLY A 120 16.84 -58.22 21.22
C GLY A 120 15.67 -57.77 22.11
N ALA A 121 14.77 -56.90 21.64
CA ALA A 121 13.53 -56.60 22.33
C ALA A 121 12.52 -57.75 22.18
N THR A 122 11.69 -57.94 23.21
CA THR A 122 10.60 -58.92 23.20
C THR A 122 9.28 -58.18 22.97
N PRO A 123 8.56 -58.44 21.86
CA PRO A 123 7.29 -57.77 21.62
C PRO A 123 6.22 -58.24 22.62
N PRO A 124 5.23 -57.39 22.95
CA PRO A 124 4.04 -57.80 23.70
C PRO A 124 3.34 -58.98 23.02
N SER A 125 2.77 -59.89 23.81
CA SER A 125 2.18 -61.13 23.30
C SER A 125 1.01 -60.93 22.32
N ASN A 126 0.36 -59.78 22.36
CA ASN A 126 -0.75 -59.40 21.47
C ASN A 126 -0.31 -58.52 20.29
N ALA A 127 1.00 -58.28 20.09
CA ALA A 127 1.49 -57.43 19.02
C ALA A 127 1.32 -58.11 17.64
N VAL A 128 0.64 -57.42 16.71
CA VAL A 128 0.45 -57.88 15.33
C VAL A 128 1.36 -57.08 14.40
N LEU A 129 2.33 -57.75 13.78
CA LEU A 129 3.38 -57.11 12.97
C LEU A 129 2.86 -56.52 11.65
N ALA A 130 1.90 -57.17 11.00
CA ALA A 130 1.39 -56.68 9.72
C ALA A 130 -0.12 -56.86 9.59
N LEU A 131 -0.75 -55.85 8.99
CA LEU A 131 -2.18 -55.81 8.68
C LEU A 131 -2.36 -55.47 7.21
N ASP A 132 -3.15 -56.29 6.51
CA ASP A 132 -3.48 -56.05 5.10
C ASP A 132 -4.29 -54.75 4.93
N GLY A 133 -4.00 -53.99 3.87
CA GLY A 133 -4.60 -52.68 3.62
C GLY A 133 -3.99 -51.51 4.42
N TRP A 134 -2.85 -51.73 5.09
CA TRP A 134 -2.08 -50.71 5.82
C TRP A 134 -0.62 -50.67 5.36
N HIS A 135 0.01 -49.49 5.41
CA HIS A 135 1.47 -49.42 5.35
C HIS A 135 2.05 -49.86 6.70
N ASN A 136 2.54 -51.09 6.79
CA ASN A 136 3.22 -51.59 7.98
C ASN A 136 4.70 -51.20 7.92
N ILE A 137 5.12 -50.32 8.81
CA ILE A 137 6.41 -49.62 8.75
C ILE A 137 7.16 -49.89 10.05
N LEU A 138 8.28 -50.60 9.97
CA LEU A 138 9.21 -50.76 11.09
C LEU A 138 10.25 -49.64 11.05
N VAL A 139 10.29 -48.83 12.11
CA VAL A 139 11.33 -47.81 12.28
C VAL A 139 12.65 -48.54 12.48
N ALA A 140 13.60 -48.35 11.56
CA ALA A 140 14.88 -49.03 11.60
C ALA A 140 15.64 -48.63 12.88
N PRO A 141 16.16 -49.59 13.67
CA PRO A 141 16.83 -49.30 14.93
C PRO A 141 18.29 -48.95 14.70
N GLU A 142 18.54 -47.91 13.92
CA GLU A 142 19.88 -47.43 13.59
C GLU A 142 19.91 -45.91 13.58
N ASP A 143 21.10 -45.33 13.82
CA ASP A 143 21.32 -43.89 13.76
C ASP A 143 22.55 -43.56 12.91
N ALA A 144 22.37 -42.64 11.97
CA ALA A 144 23.38 -42.21 11.00
C ALA A 144 23.22 -40.73 10.67
N ARG A 145 24.33 -40.09 10.27
CA ARG A 145 24.33 -38.66 9.90
C ARG A 145 23.68 -38.36 8.56
N GLY A 146 23.55 -39.32 7.66
CA GLY A 146 22.96 -39.09 6.36
C GLY A 146 22.95 -40.36 5.51
N PRO A 147 22.26 -40.33 4.36
CA PRO A 147 22.23 -41.44 3.41
C PRO A 147 23.65 -41.90 3.02
N GLY A 148 23.88 -43.21 2.99
CA GLY A 148 25.16 -43.81 2.58
C GLY A 148 26.34 -43.62 3.57
N MET A 149 26.12 -42.97 4.71
CA MET A 149 27.12 -42.80 5.76
C MET A 149 27.11 -43.98 6.75
N GLY A 150 28.16 -44.10 7.57
CA GLY A 150 28.21 -45.11 8.63
C GLY A 150 27.08 -44.93 9.66
N HIS A 151 26.45 -46.03 10.05
CA HIS A 151 25.39 -46.09 11.05
C HIS A 151 25.83 -46.81 12.32
N ILE A 152 25.07 -46.61 13.40
CA ILE A 152 25.19 -47.32 14.67
C ILE A 152 23.87 -48.04 14.95
N ALA A 153 23.90 -49.33 15.24
CA ALA A 153 22.73 -50.08 15.67
C ALA A 153 22.31 -49.65 17.10
N LEU A 154 21.02 -49.43 17.30
CA LEU A 154 20.43 -49.09 18.60
C LEU A 154 20.12 -50.38 19.36
N THR A 155 20.48 -50.44 20.64
CA THR A 155 20.22 -51.61 21.49
C THR A 155 18.81 -51.61 22.09
N ALA A 156 18.30 -52.79 22.45
CA ALA A 156 17.03 -52.91 23.18
C ALA A 156 16.99 -52.00 24.43
N THR A 157 15.86 -51.33 24.62
CA THR A 157 15.58 -50.42 25.75
C THR A 157 14.07 -50.33 25.90
N ASP A 158 13.59 -50.14 27.13
CA ASP A 158 12.19 -49.79 27.41
C ASP A 158 12.06 -48.32 27.86
N ASN A 159 13.14 -47.54 27.79
CA ASN A 159 13.12 -46.13 28.10
C ASN A 159 12.35 -45.35 27.02
N THR A 160 11.16 -44.87 27.38
CA THR A 160 10.26 -44.16 26.47
C THR A 160 10.92 -42.92 25.85
N LEU A 161 11.70 -42.17 26.62
CA LEU A 161 12.41 -40.97 26.14
C LEU A 161 13.47 -41.33 25.09
N GLU A 162 14.21 -42.42 25.31
CA GLU A 162 15.24 -42.87 24.37
C GLU A 162 14.62 -43.40 23.06
N ILE A 163 13.49 -44.10 23.15
CA ILE A 163 12.74 -44.53 21.97
C ILE A 163 12.18 -43.33 21.23
N GLY A 164 11.52 -42.41 21.95
CA GLY A 164 10.96 -41.16 21.43
C GLY A 164 11.99 -40.32 20.69
N ARG A 165 13.19 -40.14 21.27
CA ARG A 165 14.31 -39.39 20.67
C ARG A 165 14.65 -39.85 19.25
N HIS A 166 14.69 -41.15 19.01
CA HIS A 166 15.08 -41.72 17.71
C HIS A 166 13.87 -41.93 16.78
N ALA A 167 12.72 -42.32 17.33
CA ALA A 167 11.54 -42.65 16.54
C ALA A 167 10.78 -41.39 16.08
N ALA A 168 10.62 -40.37 16.93
CA ALA A 168 9.78 -39.21 16.62
C ALA A 168 10.20 -38.46 15.34
N PRO A 169 11.50 -38.25 15.03
CA PRO A 169 11.88 -37.62 13.76
C PRO A 169 11.55 -38.47 12.52
N VAL A 170 11.67 -39.81 12.63
CA VAL A 170 11.28 -40.71 11.54
C VAL A 170 9.78 -40.72 11.36
N VAL A 171 9.03 -40.75 12.46
CA VAL A 171 7.57 -40.64 12.48
C VAL A 171 7.14 -39.34 11.80
N ALA A 172 7.73 -38.20 12.19
CA ALA A 172 7.42 -36.89 11.60
C ALA A 172 7.66 -36.85 10.08
N ALA A 173 8.71 -37.53 9.59
CA ALA A 173 8.96 -37.62 8.16
C ALA A 173 7.94 -38.52 7.44
N VAL A 174 7.65 -39.69 8.00
CA VAL A 174 6.73 -40.68 7.41
C VAL A 174 5.29 -40.16 7.38
N SER A 175 4.87 -39.43 8.40
CA SER A 175 3.53 -38.86 8.53
C SER A 175 3.39 -37.46 7.92
N GLY A 176 4.43 -36.90 7.31
CA GLY A 176 4.39 -35.57 6.69
C GLY A 176 4.16 -34.41 7.66
N LEU A 177 4.71 -34.50 8.87
CA LEU A 177 4.59 -33.46 9.89
C LEU A 177 5.62 -32.34 9.77
N TRP A 178 6.78 -32.56 9.14
CA TRP A 178 7.81 -31.52 9.08
C TRP A 178 7.26 -30.21 8.49
N ALA A 179 7.49 -29.10 9.19
CA ALA A 179 7.18 -27.77 8.70
C ALA A 179 8.17 -27.35 7.59
N ASP A 180 7.76 -26.38 6.78
CA ASP A 180 8.59 -25.77 5.72
C ASP A 180 9.06 -26.69 4.59
N VAL A 181 8.61 -27.96 4.58
CA VAL A 181 8.90 -28.95 3.55
C VAL A 181 7.68 -29.87 3.33
N GLU A 182 7.31 -30.10 2.07
CA GLU A 182 6.21 -31.00 1.71
C GLU A 182 6.74 -32.42 1.51
N HIS A 183 6.99 -33.14 2.61
CA HIS A 183 7.57 -34.47 2.59
C HIS A 183 6.62 -35.52 3.17
N ALA A 184 5.87 -36.23 2.31
CA ALA A 184 4.91 -37.26 2.73
C ALA A 184 5.04 -38.51 1.83
N PRO A 185 6.03 -39.39 2.07
CA PRO A 185 6.42 -40.44 1.14
C PRO A 185 5.35 -41.52 0.89
N PHE A 186 4.33 -41.61 1.75
CA PHE A 186 3.29 -42.64 1.67
C PHE A 186 1.95 -42.14 1.12
N ASP A 187 1.75 -40.83 0.93
CA ASP A 187 0.45 -40.29 0.51
C ASP A 187 -0.01 -40.80 -0.87
N ALA A 188 0.95 -41.01 -1.77
CA ALA A 188 0.72 -41.52 -3.12
C ALA A 188 1.24 -42.95 -3.33
N LYS A 189 1.82 -43.57 -2.29
CA LYS A 189 2.43 -44.90 -2.41
C LYS A 189 1.35 -45.97 -2.26
N PRO A 190 1.28 -46.97 -3.16
CA PRO A 190 0.37 -48.09 -2.96
C PRO A 190 0.77 -48.91 -1.74
N VAL A 191 -0.22 -49.40 -0.99
CA VAL A 191 -0.01 -50.37 0.09
C VAL A 191 0.53 -51.68 -0.51
N LEU A 192 1.54 -52.26 0.13
CA LEU A 192 2.07 -53.57 -0.29
C LEU A 192 1.02 -54.66 -0.06
N PRO A 193 0.80 -55.57 -1.02
CA PRO A 193 -0.19 -56.63 -0.86
C PRO A 193 0.26 -57.65 0.20
N GLY A 194 -0.68 -58.05 1.08
CA GLY A 194 -0.45 -59.06 2.09
C GLY A 194 0.17 -58.52 3.39
N ASN A 195 0.65 -59.45 4.23
CA ASN A 195 1.15 -59.14 5.56
C ASN A 195 2.65 -58.84 5.55
N LEU A 196 3.04 -57.80 4.82
CA LEU A 196 4.43 -57.37 4.67
C LEU A 196 4.72 -56.10 5.48
N VAL A 197 5.94 -56.01 6.00
CA VAL A 197 6.49 -54.88 6.76
C VAL A 197 7.68 -54.30 5.99
N SER A 198 7.79 -52.98 5.89
CA SER A 198 8.96 -52.31 5.32
C SER A 198 9.78 -51.64 6.42
N LEU A 199 11.11 -51.72 6.32
CA LEU A 199 12.03 -50.93 7.14
C LEU A 199 12.07 -49.50 6.63
N VAL A 200 12.05 -48.54 7.55
CA VAL A 200 12.14 -47.12 7.23
C VAL A 200 13.10 -46.41 8.14
N ARG A 201 13.94 -45.56 7.55
CA ARG A 201 14.75 -44.56 8.25
C ARG A 201 14.59 -43.22 7.58
N SER A 202 14.78 -42.15 8.35
CA SER A 202 14.70 -40.79 7.83
C SER A 202 15.78 -39.90 8.39
N PHE A 203 16.19 -38.93 7.58
CA PHE A 203 17.18 -37.92 7.90
C PHE A 203 16.54 -36.55 7.73
N TYR A 204 16.76 -35.66 8.69
CA TYR A 204 16.22 -34.30 8.69
C TYR A 204 17.33 -33.29 8.91
N ARG A 205 17.39 -32.25 8.09
CA ARG A 205 18.30 -31.11 8.23
C ARG A 205 17.51 -29.82 8.12
N ARG A 206 17.57 -28.97 9.14
CA ARG A 206 17.05 -27.59 9.08
C ARG A 206 18.17 -26.62 9.35
N LEU A 207 18.37 -25.71 8.41
CA LEU A 207 19.21 -24.55 8.61
C LEU A 207 18.32 -23.37 9.04
N ASP A 208 18.52 -22.90 10.26
CA ASP A 208 17.88 -21.70 10.80
C ASP A 208 18.70 -20.45 10.44
N THR A 209 18.07 -19.53 9.72
CA THR A 209 18.63 -18.25 9.28
C THR A 209 17.97 -17.04 9.94
N SER A 210 17.12 -17.26 10.95
CA SER A 210 16.29 -16.20 11.56
C SER A 210 17.14 -15.04 12.11
N GLU A 211 18.25 -15.33 12.80
CA GLU A 211 19.16 -14.29 13.30
C GLU A 211 19.85 -13.50 12.19
N VAL A 212 20.23 -14.18 11.11
CA VAL A 212 20.85 -13.55 9.94
C VAL A 212 19.86 -12.65 9.22
N GLU A 213 18.66 -13.17 8.94
CA GLU A 213 17.58 -12.41 8.30
C GLU A 213 17.19 -11.18 9.13
N ASN A 214 17.12 -11.32 10.45
CA ASN A 214 16.85 -10.19 11.35
C ASN A 214 17.93 -9.11 11.29
N SER A 215 19.18 -9.54 11.26
CA SER A 215 20.30 -8.62 11.18
C SER A 215 20.36 -7.93 9.82
N LEU A 216 20.07 -8.65 8.73
CA LEU A 216 19.91 -8.07 7.40
C LEU A 216 18.76 -7.06 7.35
N ARG A 217 17.55 -7.43 7.82
CA ARG A 217 16.39 -6.52 7.87
C ARG A 217 16.71 -5.23 8.61
N ARG A 218 17.41 -5.33 9.76
CA ARG A 218 17.84 -4.15 10.51
C ARG A 218 18.77 -3.28 9.68
N GLN A 219 19.86 -3.83 9.13
CA GLN A 219 20.83 -3.05 8.35
C GLN A 219 20.23 -2.47 7.04
N ILE A 220 19.29 -3.17 6.41
CA ILE A 220 18.64 -2.74 5.17
C ILE A 220 17.62 -1.62 5.44
N PHE A 221 16.82 -1.73 6.50
CA PHE A 221 15.68 -0.84 6.75
C PHE A 221 15.92 0.22 7.83
N GLU A 222 17.05 0.20 8.53
CA GLU A 222 17.43 1.28 9.44
C GLU A 222 17.63 2.58 8.64
N GLN A 223 16.87 3.61 9.04
CA GLN A 223 16.86 4.93 8.44
C GLN A 223 17.27 5.96 9.50
N ASP A 224 18.42 6.60 9.33
CA ASP A 224 18.91 7.69 10.19
C ASP A 224 18.14 9.01 9.93
N GLY A 225 16.81 8.96 9.90
CA GLY A 225 15.92 10.11 9.68
C GLY A 225 15.94 10.70 8.26
N GLY A 226 16.58 10.05 7.29
CA GLY A 226 16.64 10.48 5.89
C GLY A 226 16.21 9.38 4.92
N LEU A 227 15.72 9.78 3.74
CA LEU A 227 15.36 8.85 2.67
C LEU A 227 16.63 8.23 2.06
N PRO A 228 16.65 6.91 1.78
CA PRO A 228 17.79 6.24 1.17
C PRO A 228 18.07 6.84 -0.21
N LEU A 229 19.35 7.09 -0.50
CA LEU A 229 19.79 7.60 -1.80
C LEU A 229 19.57 6.51 -2.87
N PRO A 230 18.70 6.73 -3.87
CA PRO A 230 18.49 5.73 -4.92
C PRO A 230 19.74 5.53 -5.76
N ARG A 231 19.91 4.34 -6.34
CA ARG A 231 20.95 4.10 -7.34
C ARG A 231 20.35 3.76 -8.71
N GLU A 232 20.97 4.31 -9.77
CA GLU A 232 20.67 4.00 -11.17
C GLU A 232 21.93 3.39 -11.79
N SER A 233 21.77 2.37 -12.63
CA SER A 233 22.90 1.80 -13.36
C SER A 233 23.40 2.81 -14.39
N GLY A 234 24.60 3.34 -14.19
CA GLY A 234 25.28 4.23 -15.15
C GLY A 234 25.05 5.73 -14.97
N ALA A 235 24.17 6.18 -14.07
CA ALA A 235 23.97 7.61 -13.78
C ALA A 235 24.02 7.89 -12.26
N PRO A 236 24.82 8.88 -11.81
CA PRO A 236 24.84 9.25 -10.40
C PRO A 236 23.54 9.97 -10.00
N VAL A 237 22.99 9.56 -8.86
CA VAL A 237 21.92 10.27 -8.15
C VAL A 237 22.55 11.03 -6.99
N THR A 238 22.14 12.29 -6.78
CA THR A 238 22.66 13.15 -5.70
C THR A 238 21.53 13.81 -4.94
N TYR A 239 21.81 14.24 -3.72
CA TYR A 239 20.88 15.08 -2.98
C TYR A 239 20.88 16.51 -3.55
N VAL A 240 19.71 17.13 -3.60
CA VAL A 240 19.54 18.53 -3.98
C VAL A 240 19.98 19.44 -2.84
N ASP A 241 20.84 20.42 -3.13
CA ASP A 241 21.24 21.44 -2.15
C ASP A 241 20.21 22.58 -2.04
N ASP A 242 19.72 23.11 -3.16
CA ASP A 242 18.68 24.16 -3.21
C ASP A 242 17.27 23.53 -3.19
N VAL A 243 16.87 23.08 -2.00
CA VAL A 243 15.53 22.51 -1.74
C VAL A 243 14.41 23.48 -2.16
N PRO A 244 14.42 24.78 -1.78
CA PRO A 244 13.36 25.72 -2.16
C PRO A 244 13.17 25.84 -3.68
N LEU A 245 14.26 25.89 -4.47
CA LEU A 245 14.15 26.00 -5.93
C LEU A 245 13.51 24.75 -6.54
N ALA A 246 13.92 23.56 -6.08
CA ALA A 246 13.39 22.29 -6.56
C ALA A 246 11.89 22.14 -6.24
N THR A 247 11.50 22.40 -4.99
CA THR A 247 10.11 22.25 -4.54
C THR A 247 9.19 23.26 -5.22
N GLN A 248 9.59 24.54 -5.33
CA GLN A 248 8.80 25.57 -6.00
C GLN A 248 8.66 25.31 -7.51
N THR A 249 9.72 24.82 -8.15
CA THR A 249 9.67 24.52 -9.59
C THR A 249 8.71 23.37 -9.86
N MET A 250 8.77 22.29 -9.07
CA MET A 250 7.82 21.18 -9.17
C MET A 250 6.37 21.64 -8.91
N ALA A 251 6.14 22.46 -7.87
CA ALA A 251 4.81 23.00 -7.56
C ALA A 251 4.26 23.88 -8.69
N ARG A 252 5.10 24.72 -9.31
CA ARG A 252 4.72 25.54 -10.48
C ARG A 252 4.37 24.68 -11.69
N SER A 253 5.12 23.61 -11.95
CA SER A 253 4.82 22.66 -13.03
C SER A 253 3.50 21.94 -12.81
N LEU A 254 3.24 21.46 -11.57
CA LEU A 254 1.97 20.83 -11.21
C LEU A 254 0.79 21.79 -11.43
N TRP A 255 0.92 23.04 -10.96
CA TRP A 255 -0.10 24.06 -11.18
C TRP A 255 -0.31 24.35 -12.66
N GLY A 256 0.77 24.51 -13.42
CA GLY A 256 0.72 24.75 -14.86
C GLY A 256 -0.07 23.68 -15.61
N LYS A 257 0.17 22.40 -15.27
CA LYS A 257 -0.52 21.24 -15.85
C LYS A 257 -2.02 21.22 -15.57
N HIS A 258 -2.44 21.54 -14.33
CA HIS A 258 -3.82 21.38 -13.86
C HIS A 258 -4.62 22.69 -13.75
N ARG A 259 -4.04 23.83 -14.14
CA ARG A 259 -4.67 25.16 -14.01
C ARG A 259 -6.05 25.25 -14.67
N ALA A 260 -6.22 24.64 -15.84
CA ALA A 260 -7.49 24.69 -16.58
C ALA A 260 -8.63 23.98 -15.84
N VAL A 261 -8.31 22.99 -15.00
CA VAL A 261 -9.28 22.33 -14.14
C VAL A 261 -9.69 23.27 -13.01
N LEU A 262 -8.76 24.02 -12.41
CA LEU A 262 -9.06 24.84 -11.22
C LEU A 262 -9.62 26.24 -11.52
N LYS A 263 -9.53 26.73 -12.75
CA LYS A 263 -9.93 28.09 -13.12
C LYS A 263 -10.66 28.14 -14.47
N GLY A 264 -11.89 28.64 -14.46
CA GLY A 264 -12.66 28.94 -15.67
C GLY A 264 -12.26 30.25 -16.35
N ASP A 265 -12.55 30.34 -17.65
CA ASP A 265 -12.36 31.56 -18.43
C ASP A 265 -13.42 32.62 -18.10
N ARG A 266 -13.04 33.90 -18.16
CA ARG A 266 -13.94 35.03 -17.91
C ARG A 266 -14.47 35.61 -19.22
N VAL A 267 -15.71 36.10 -19.19
CA VAL A 267 -16.30 36.85 -20.29
C VAL A 267 -15.58 38.20 -20.40
N PRO A 268 -15.03 38.56 -21.57
CA PRO A 268 -14.37 39.84 -21.77
C PRO A 268 -15.39 40.99 -21.75
N TYR A 269 -15.00 42.12 -21.17
CA TYR A 269 -15.81 43.34 -21.19
C TYR A 269 -15.84 43.96 -22.59
N GLU A 270 -17.01 44.45 -23.02
CA GLU A 270 -17.11 45.23 -24.25
C GLU A 270 -16.40 46.58 -24.06
N ALA A 271 -15.27 46.78 -24.75
CA ALA A 271 -14.60 48.07 -24.80
C ALA A 271 -15.52 49.10 -25.47
N GLU A 272 -15.54 50.33 -24.94
CA GLU A 272 -16.32 51.47 -25.43
C GLU A 272 -15.93 51.79 -26.90
N GLN A 273 -16.53 51.11 -27.87
CA GLN A 273 -16.30 51.41 -29.27
C GLN A 273 -17.03 52.72 -29.57
N THR A 274 -16.30 53.83 -29.58
CA THR A 274 -16.75 55.08 -30.19
C THR A 274 -17.00 54.83 -31.68
N GLN A 275 -18.20 54.40 -32.04
CA GLN A 275 -18.65 54.34 -33.43
C GLN A 275 -18.65 55.77 -33.98
N THR A 276 -17.62 56.13 -34.74
CA THR A 276 -17.65 57.34 -35.55
C THR A 276 -18.64 57.12 -36.69
N ILE A 277 -19.84 57.67 -36.55
CA ILE A 277 -20.85 57.63 -37.62
C ILE A 277 -20.28 58.38 -38.83
N GLY A 278 -20.25 57.71 -39.99
CA GLY A 278 -19.91 58.36 -41.26
C GLY A 278 -20.97 59.40 -41.65
N PHE A 279 -20.52 60.54 -42.17
CA PHE A 279 -21.34 61.70 -42.59
C PHE A 279 -22.64 61.32 -43.35
N TRP A 280 -22.58 60.32 -44.22
CA TRP A 280 -23.72 59.84 -45.01
C TRP A 280 -24.82 59.11 -44.21
N ALA A 281 -24.47 58.41 -43.13
CA ALA A 281 -25.43 57.74 -42.27
C ALA A 281 -26.22 58.75 -41.42
N ALA A 282 -25.54 59.80 -40.94
CA ALA A 282 -26.19 60.92 -40.25
C ALA A 282 -27.14 61.69 -41.18
N LEU A 283 -26.79 61.86 -42.46
CA LEU A 283 -27.62 62.52 -43.46
C LEU A 283 -28.93 61.74 -43.75
N LYS A 284 -28.87 60.41 -43.87
CA LYS A 284 -30.07 59.55 -44.00
C LYS A 284 -30.99 59.66 -42.79
N MET A 285 -30.42 59.62 -41.58
CA MET A 285 -31.20 59.76 -40.34
C MET A 285 -31.87 61.14 -40.25
N PHE A 286 -31.20 62.21 -40.71
CA PHE A 286 -31.77 63.56 -40.78
C PHE A 286 -32.96 63.66 -41.74
N PHE A 287 -32.87 63.12 -42.95
CA PHE A 287 -33.99 63.14 -43.91
C PHE A 287 -35.17 62.27 -43.46
N SER A 288 -34.90 61.14 -42.77
CA SER A 288 -35.94 60.35 -42.10
C SER A 288 -36.65 61.15 -41.01
N PHE A 289 -35.90 61.90 -40.20
CA PHE A 289 -36.44 62.76 -39.15
C PHE A 289 -37.26 63.93 -39.74
N LEU A 290 -36.77 64.58 -40.80
CA LEU A 290 -37.48 65.67 -41.47
C LEU A 290 -38.80 65.20 -42.10
N GLY A 291 -38.80 64.00 -42.71
CA GLY A 291 -40.03 63.36 -43.22
C GLY A 291 -41.02 62.97 -42.11
N ALA A 292 -40.55 62.61 -40.92
CA ALA A 292 -41.41 62.32 -39.75
C ALA A 292 -41.94 63.60 -39.07
N ALA A 293 -41.13 64.66 -39.01
CA ALA A 293 -41.49 65.96 -38.47
C ALA A 293 -42.53 66.69 -39.34
N LEU A 294 -42.41 66.62 -40.68
CA LEU A 294 -43.42 67.13 -41.63
C LEU A 294 -44.78 66.40 -41.53
N ARG A 295 -44.79 65.18 -40.98
CA ARG A 295 -46.01 64.40 -40.68
C ARG A 295 -46.57 64.60 -39.26
N ASN A 296 -46.05 65.57 -38.52
CA ASN A 296 -46.58 66.01 -37.21
C ASN A 296 -46.53 64.96 -36.07
N ALA A 297 -45.48 64.12 -35.99
CA ALA A 297 -45.32 63.17 -34.88
C ALA A 297 -43.85 62.95 -34.42
N PRO A 298 -43.19 63.96 -33.84
CA PRO A 298 -41.78 63.85 -33.38
C PRO A 298 -41.57 62.90 -32.19
N ALA A 299 -42.57 62.75 -31.31
CA ALA A 299 -42.47 61.85 -30.14
C ALA A 299 -42.46 60.35 -30.53
N ALA A 300 -43.10 59.97 -31.63
CA ALA A 300 -43.26 58.57 -32.04
C ALA A 300 -41.99 57.96 -32.67
N TRP A 301 -41.13 58.77 -33.29
CA TRP A 301 -39.83 58.33 -33.78
C TRP A 301 -38.82 58.16 -32.63
N TYR A 302 -38.81 59.10 -31.67
CA TYR A 302 -37.98 59.00 -30.46
C TYR A 302 -38.37 57.78 -29.62
N ALA A 303 -39.68 57.54 -29.43
CA ALA A 303 -40.18 56.33 -28.80
C ALA A 303 -39.76 55.06 -29.56
N ARG A 304 -39.77 55.03 -30.90
CA ARG A 304 -39.33 53.85 -31.68
C ARG A 304 -37.83 53.54 -31.61
N VAL A 305 -36.98 54.55 -31.48
CA VAL A 305 -35.52 54.37 -31.37
C VAL A 305 -35.14 54.00 -29.94
N VAL A 306 -35.86 54.53 -28.94
CA VAL A 306 -35.67 54.25 -27.52
C VAL A 306 -36.34 52.92 -27.07
N ASP A 307 -37.48 52.53 -27.66
CA ASP A 307 -38.18 51.24 -27.40
C ASP A 307 -37.51 50.02 -28.07
N SER A 308 -36.43 50.22 -28.84
CA SER A 308 -35.64 49.11 -29.39
C SER A 308 -34.53 48.61 -28.46
N VAL A 309 -34.45 49.15 -27.23
CA VAL A 309 -33.62 48.59 -26.16
C VAL A 309 -34.53 47.79 -25.26
N SER A 310 -34.46 46.47 -25.42
CA SER A 310 -35.12 45.47 -24.58
C SER A 310 -35.00 45.82 -23.09
N THR A 311 -36.14 46.09 -22.46
CA THR A 311 -36.33 46.06 -21.02
C THR A 311 -36.23 44.59 -20.55
N SER A 312 -35.02 44.04 -20.53
CA SER A 312 -34.76 42.69 -20.02
C SER A 312 -33.35 42.62 -19.42
N ALA A 313 -33.09 43.39 -18.38
CA ALA A 313 -31.95 43.17 -17.50
C ALA A 313 -32.13 43.98 -16.22
N ALA A 314 -32.64 43.33 -15.16
CA ALA A 314 -32.34 43.62 -13.76
C ALA A 314 -33.47 43.02 -12.89
N GLY A 315 -33.19 41.91 -12.22
CA GLY A 315 -34.10 41.39 -11.20
C GLY A 315 -33.74 40.02 -10.63
N ALA A 316 -33.17 39.13 -11.46
CA ALA A 316 -33.02 37.72 -11.07
C ALA A 316 -31.96 37.49 -9.97
N VAL A 317 -30.75 38.05 -10.11
CA VAL A 317 -29.64 37.85 -9.15
C VAL A 317 -29.82 38.64 -7.85
N HIS A 318 -30.51 39.79 -7.90
CA HIS A 318 -30.66 40.65 -6.73
C HIS A 318 -31.60 40.04 -5.67
N ALA A 319 -32.77 39.53 -6.09
CA ALA A 319 -33.73 38.94 -5.16
C ALA A 319 -33.23 37.63 -4.53
N THR A 320 -32.49 36.82 -5.30
CA THR A 320 -31.96 35.52 -4.85
C THR A 320 -30.73 35.65 -3.94
N VAL A 321 -29.73 36.47 -4.31
CA VAL A 321 -28.46 36.57 -3.55
C VAL A 321 -28.60 37.44 -2.29
N PHE A 322 -29.30 38.57 -2.36
CA PHE A 322 -29.41 39.51 -1.23
C PHE A 322 -30.67 39.29 -0.38
N GLY A 323 -31.72 38.65 -0.92
CA GLY A 323 -33.00 38.46 -0.24
C GLY A 323 -33.17 37.11 0.46
N ASN A 324 -32.71 36.01 -0.15
CA ASN A 324 -33.00 34.65 0.35
C ASN A 324 -31.93 34.08 1.28
N ASN A 325 -30.65 34.48 1.14
CA ASN A 325 -29.52 33.90 1.89
C ASN A 325 -28.60 34.98 2.52
N PRO A 326 -29.10 35.81 3.46
CA PRO A 326 -28.34 36.94 4.01
C PRO A 326 -27.07 36.53 4.77
N SER A 327 -27.08 35.37 5.43
CA SER A 327 -25.92 34.85 6.18
C SER A 327 -24.79 34.35 5.27
N ALA A 328 -25.11 33.68 4.16
CA ALA A 328 -24.12 33.23 3.18
C ALA A 328 -23.49 34.43 2.46
N TYR A 329 -24.31 35.43 2.13
CA TYR A 329 -23.83 36.70 1.61
C TYR A 329 -22.87 37.41 2.58
N GLU A 330 -23.21 37.50 3.87
CA GLU A 330 -22.35 38.15 4.87
C GLU A 330 -20.97 37.46 4.98
N VAL A 331 -20.95 36.12 5.00
CA VAL A 331 -19.70 35.35 5.06
C VAL A 331 -18.83 35.59 3.82
N VAL A 332 -19.39 35.58 2.62
CA VAL A 332 -18.62 35.74 1.37
C VAL A 332 -18.23 37.19 1.12
N ALA A 333 -19.14 38.15 1.31
CA ALA A 333 -18.90 39.57 1.00
C ALA A 333 -18.12 40.30 2.11
N ASN A 334 -18.43 40.03 3.38
CA ASN A 334 -17.79 40.70 4.52
C ASN A 334 -16.64 39.89 5.14
N GLY A 335 -16.51 38.59 4.81
CA GLY A 335 -15.49 37.72 5.38
C GLY A 335 -15.69 37.44 6.87
N ARG A 336 -16.91 37.64 7.39
CA ARG A 336 -17.26 37.47 8.80
C ARG A 336 -18.51 36.61 8.94
N THR A 337 -18.56 35.82 10.00
CA THR A 337 -19.78 35.09 10.39
C THR A 337 -20.82 36.04 10.94
N SER A 338 -22.07 35.59 11.06
CA SER A 338 -23.17 36.35 11.70
C SER A 338 -22.91 36.70 13.17
N GLN A 339 -21.94 36.02 13.81
CA GLN A 339 -21.46 36.33 15.16
C GLN A 339 -20.35 37.39 15.18
N GLY A 340 -20.03 37.97 14.02
CA GLY A 340 -18.98 38.97 13.89
C GLY A 340 -17.56 38.43 14.07
N ARG A 341 -17.32 37.11 13.94
CA ARG A 341 -15.95 36.51 13.94
C ARG A 341 -15.43 36.41 12.50
N GLN A 342 -14.10 36.33 12.30
CA GLN A 342 -13.55 36.08 10.96
C GLN A 342 -13.98 34.71 10.45
N ALA A 343 -14.42 34.63 9.20
CA ALA A 343 -14.88 33.37 8.60
C ALA A 343 -13.70 32.45 8.25
N SER A 344 -13.83 31.15 8.56
CA SER A 344 -12.87 30.14 8.09
C SER A 344 -13.02 29.89 6.59
N TRP A 345 -12.01 29.29 5.95
CA TRP A 345 -12.10 28.97 4.53
C TRP A 345 -13.21 27.93 4.24
N THR A 346 -13.45 27.01 5.18
CA THR A 346 -14.56 26.04 5.10
C THR A 346 -15.92 26.74 5.13
N GLN A 347 -16.07 27.74 6.00
CA GLN A 347 -17.28 28.57 6.06
C GLN A 347 -17.47 29.35 4.76
N VAL A 348 -16.43 29.99 4.23
CA VAL A 348 -16.47 30.68 2.93
C VAL A 348 -16.84 29.72 1.80
N GLY A 349 -16.27 28.51 1.75
CA GLY A 349 -16.62 27.48 0.77
C GLY A 349 -18.10 27.07 0.86
N SER A 350 -18.58 26.74 2.07
CA SER A 350 -19.98 26.36 2.29
C SER A 350 -20.97 27.48 1.92
N ALA A 351 -20.65 28.74 2.25
CA ALA A 351 -21.44 29.90 1.88
C ALA A 351 -21.42 30.14 0.36
N THR A 352 -20.28 29.93 -0.28
CA THR A 352 -20.13 29.99 -1.74
C THR A 352 -21.00 28.93 -2.43
N HIS A 353 -20.99 27.69 -1.94
CA HIS A 353 -21.84 26.62 -2.44
C HIS A 353 -23.33 26.96 -2.32
N GLN A 354 -23.77 27.48 -1.15
CA GLN A 354 -25.16 27.91 -0.94
C GLN A 354 -25.57 29.04 -1.89
N LEU A 355 -24.70 30.04 -2.10
CA LEU A 355 -24.94 31.13 -3.03
C LEU A 355 -25.02 30.62 -4.48
N ARG A 356 -24.11 29.74 -4.89
CA ARG A 356 -24.10 29.11 -6.22
C ARG A 356 -25.39 28.32 -6.47
N ASP A 357 -25.78 27.44 -5.55
CA ASP A 357 -26.99 26.63 -5.70
C ASP A 357 -28.25 27.51 -5.82
N SER A 358 -28.30 28.62 -5.07
CA SER A 358 -29.42 29.59 -5.17
C SER A 358 -29.46 30.34 -6.50
N LEU A 359 -28.30 30.55 -7.14
CA LEU A 359 -28.17 31.18 -8.45
C LEU A 359 -28.51 30.20 -9.58
N GLU A 360 -28.15 28.92 -9.44
CA GLU A 360 -28.40 27.85 -10.42
C GLU A 360 -29.84 27.31 -10.37
N SER A 361 -30.52 27.36 -9.21
CA SER A 361 -31.91 26.88 -9.06
C SER A 361 -32.99 27.66 -9.84
N THR A 362 -32.60 28.71 -10.55
CA THR A 362 -33.52 29.60 -11.29
C THR A 362 -33.71 29.18 -12.75
N ASP A 363 -32.80 28.35 -13.30
CA ASP A 363 -32.99 27.72 -14.62
C ASP A 363 -33.84 26.45 -14.47
N ASP A 364 -34.91 26.31 -15.27
CA ASP A 364 -35.99 25.31 -15.15
C ASP A 364 -35.57 23.82 -15.28
N GLU A 365 -34.27 23.52 -15.39
CA GLU A 365 -33.74 22.17 -15.43
C GLU A 365 -32.88 21.88 -14.19
N ARG A 366 -33.49 21.23 -13.18
CA ARG A 366 -32.80 20.75 -11.97
C ARG A 366 -31.79 19.65 -12.29
N HIS A 367 -30.63 20.04 -12.81
CA HIS A 367 -29.48 19.16 -12.91
C HIS A 367 -28.68 19.23 -11.60
N HIS A 368 -28.46 18.09 -10.95
CA HIS A 368 -27.46 18.01 -9.89
C HIS A 368 -26.09 18.26 -10.54
N SER A 369 -25.45 19.39 -10.22
CA SER A 369 -24.10 19.68 -10.69
C SER A 369 -23.13 18.65 -10.09
N ALA A 370 -22.56 17.81 -10.93
CA ALA A 370 -21.55 16.85 -10.51
C ALA A 370 -20.31 17.61 -10.02
N ARG A 371 -19.78 17.21 -8.86
CA ARG A 371 -18.54 17.77 -8.32
C ARG A 371 -17.42 17.58 -9.34
N ALA A 372 -16.54 18.58 -9.44
CA ALA A 372 -15.36 18.50 -10.28
C ALA A 372 -14.50 17.27 -9.94
N ASP A 373 -14.19 16.43 -10.92
CA ASP A 373 -13.21 15.37 -10.74
C ASP A 373 -11.81 16.00 -10.65
N LEU A 374 -11.16 15.83 -9.50
CA LEU A 374 -9.80 16.30 -9.21
C LEU A 374 -8.81 15.12 -9.08
N SER A 375 -9.21 13.91 -9.47
CA SER A 375 -8.40 12.70 -9.28
C SER A 375 -7.04 12.80 -9.94
N ASP A 376 -6.97 13.30 -11.18
CA ASP A 376 -5.72 13.43 -11.93
C ASP A 376 -4.73 14.40 -11.25
N LEU A 377 -5.26 15.50 -10.68
CA LEU A 377 -4.46 16.47 -9.93
C LEU A 377 -3.81 15.80 -8.71
N TRP A 378 -4.57 15.03 -7.94
CA TRP A 378 -4.05 14.39 -6.72
C TRP A 378 -3.14 13.21 -7.00
N GLN A 379 -3.39 12.45 -8.07
CA GLN A 379 -2.47 11.43 -8.54
C GLN A 379 -1.13 12.05 -8.98
N ASP A 380 -1.17 13.15 -9.73
CA ASP A 380 0.06 13.86 -10.12
C ASP A 380 0.76 14.53 -8.94
N TYR A 381 0.02 15.04 -7.95
CA TYR A 381 0.57 15.56 -6.71
C TYR A 381 1.35 14.47 -5.94
N ALA A 382 0.76 13.29 -5.77
CA ALA A 382 1.43 12.14 -5.17
C ALA A 382 2.66 11.68 -5.98
N LYS A 383 2.52 11.59 -7.31
CA LYS A 383 3.61 11.23 -8.22
C LYS A 383 4.77 12.24 -8.13
N ALA A 384 4.48 13.55 -8.12
CA ALA A 384 5.48 14.60 -8.00
C ALA A 384 6.23 14.53 -6.65
N ALA A 385 5.50 14.35 -5.56
CA ALA A 385 6.08 14.18 -4.22
C ALA A 385 7.05 12.98 -4.19
N MET A 386 6.61 11.80 -4.64
CA MET A 386 7.48 10.61 -4.69
C MET A 386 8.65 10.80 -5.66
N THR A 387 8.47 11.53 -6.76
CA THR A 387 9.53 11.82 -7.74
C THR A 387 10.62 12.71 -7.15
N LEU A 388 10.26 13.70 -6.33
CA LEU A 388 11.23 14.50 -5.57
C LEU A 388 11.98 13.65 -4.54
N ALA A 389 11.34 12.61 -4.00
CA ALA A 389 11.90 11.75 -2.96
C ALA A 389 12.82 10.65 -3.49
N ASP A 390 12.52 10.01 -4.62
CA ASP A 390 13.25 8.85 -5.14
C ASP A 390 13.70 8.93 -6.61
N GLY A 391 13.47 10.06 -7.29
CA GLY A 391 13.93 10.30 -8.65
C GLY A 391 13.23 9.48 -9.74
N GLY A 392 12.19 8.71 -9.41
CA GLY A 392 11.42 7.90 -10.37
C GLY A 392 10.63 8.77 -11.34
N ALA A 393 10.75 8.51 -12.65
CA ALA A 393 10.01 9.26 -13.68
C ALA A 393 8.57 8.76 -13.80
N ARG A 394 7.62 9.41 -13.11
CA ARG A 394 6.20 8.99 -13.05
C ARG A 394 5.26 9.76 -13.97
N SER A 395 5.66 10.94 -14.44
CA SER A 395 4.85 11.82 -15.28
C SER A 395 5.78 12.63 -16.19
N ALA A 396 5.51 12.66 -17.49
CA ALA A 396 6.39 13.32 -18.47
C ALA A 396 6.49 14.84 -18.25
N GLU A 397 5.41 15.45 -17.80
CA GLU A 397 5.31 16.89 -17.51
C GLU A 397 5.80 17.26 -16.10
N LEU A 398 6.09 16.26 -15.25
CA LEU A 398 6.64 16.42 -13.90
C LEU A 398 7.93 15.59 -13.78
N PRO A 399 8.97 15.93 -14.55
CA PRO A 399 10.20 15.13 -14.60
C PRO A 399 11.00 15.24 -13.29
N PRO A 400 11.85 14.25 -12.99
CA PRO A 400 12.80 14.34 -11.89
C PRO A 400 13.73 15.55 -12.02
N VAL A 401 14.12 16.12 -10.89
CA VAL A 401 15.06 17.25 -10.83
C VAL A 401 16.39 16.82 -11.44
N GLN A 402 16.97 17.66 -12.29
CA GLN A 402 18.27 17.43 -12.93
C GLN A 402 19.32 18.37 -12.36
N ILE A 403 20.49 17.83 -11.99
CA ILE A 403 21.67 18.55 -11.53
C ILE A 403 22.82 18.18 -12.47
N GLY A 404 23.03 19.00 -13.50
CA GLY A 404 23.95 18.66 -14.60
C GLY A 404 23.50 17.39 -15.32
N ALA A 405 24.29 16.33 -15.26
CA ALA A 405 23.96 15.00 -15.79
C ALA A 405 23.39 14.03 -14.74
N SER A 406 23.28 14.47 -13.47
CA SER A 406 22.84 13.68 -12.34
C SER A 406 21.36 13.93 -12.03
N ARG A 407 20.66 12.92 -11.52
CA ARG A 407 19.32 13.11 -10.96
C ARG A 407 19.41 13.64 -9.52
N GLY A 408 18.59 14.62 -9.19
CA GLY A 408 18.46 15.20 -7.85
C GLY A 408 17.29 14.59 -7.08
N VAL A 409 17.53 14.21 -5.82
CA VAL A 409 16.48 13.81 -4.87
C VAL A 409 16.56 14.59 -3.57
N LEU A 410 15.46 14.72 -2.84
CA LEU A 410 15.43 15.38 -1.54
C LEU A 410 15.85 14.40 -0.43
N ARG A 411 16.66 14.89 0.51
CA ARG A 411 17.21 14.05 1.58
C ARG A 411 16.19 13.71 2.65
N ARG A 412 15.38 14.69 3.07
CA ARG A 412 14.42 14.53 4.17
C ARG A 412 13.03 14.46 3.61
N ALA A 413 12.22 13.57 4.18
CA ALA A 413 10.80 13.48 3.85
C ALA A 413 10.05 14.81 4.08
N ALA A 414 10.40 15.52 5.16
CA ALA A 414 9.81 16.81 5.51
C ALA A 414 10.04 17.92 4.45
N ASP A 415 11.13 17.83 3.67
CA ASP A 415 11.40 18.74 2.55
C ASP A 415 10.49 18.46 1.34
N VAL A 416 9.95 17.24 1.24
CA VAL A 416 8.96 16.87 0.21
C VAL A 416 7.57 17.26 0.70
N ILE A 417 7.04 16.56 1.72
CA ILE A 417 5.78 16.87 2.38
C ILE A 417 6.00 16.66 3.88
N PRO A 418 5.82 17.69 4.72
CA PRO A 418 5.96 17.57 6.17
C PRO A 418 5.02 16.49 6.74
N GLY A 419 5.59 15.61 7.56
CA GLY A 419 4.84 14.57 8.27
C GLY A 419 4.27 15.04 9.62
N PRO A 420 3.64 14.13 10.39
CA PRO A 420 3.01 14.44 11.68
C PRO A 420 3.96 15.06 12.71
N ALA A 421 5.24 14.66 12.69
CA ALA A 421 6.26 15.20 13.60
C ALA A 421 6.59 16.69 13.36
N GLU A 422 6.22 17.24 12.21
CA GLU A 422 6.45 18.65 11.86
C GLU A 422 5.22 19.54 12.12
N ARG A 423 4.14 18.98 12.71
CA ARG A 423 2.95 19.75 13.11
C ARG A 423 3.32 20.78 14.17
N PHE A 424 2.74 21.97 14.08
CA PHE A 424 2.84 22.95 15.16
C PHE A 424 1.85 22.61 16.27
N ASP A 425 2.36 22.21 17.44
CA ASP A 425 1.59 21.82 18.63
C ASP A 425 1.93 22.66 19.87
N ARG A 426 2.82 23.65 19.73
CA ARG A 426 3.31 24.51 20.83
C ARG A 426 2.32 25.64 21.18
N VAL A 427 1.04 25.33 21.31
CA VAL A 427 -0.01 26.27 21.74
C VAL A 427 -0.36 26.00 23.21
N PRO A 428 -0.11 26.95 24.15
CA PRO A 428 -0.50 26.78 25.55
C PRO A 428 -2.01 26.56 25.70
N GLY A 429 -2.44 25.69 26.62
CA GLY A 429 -3.85 25.29 26.74
C GLY A 429 -4.83 26.44 26.94
N ILE A 430 -4.44 27.50 27.67
CA ILE A 430 -5.28 28.69 27.87
C ILE A 430 -5.43 29.52 26.57
N VAL A 431 -4.36 29.60 25.77
CA VAL A 431 -4.39 30.26 24.46
C VAL A 431 -5.21 29.42 23.50
N ALA A 432 -4.98 28.10 23.45
CA ALA A 432 -5.70 27.14 22.61
C ALA A 432 -7.21 27.18 22.85
N ALA A 433 -7.64 27.21 24.13
CA ALA A 433 -9.05 27.33 24.50
C ALA A 433 -9.68 28.64 24.03
N THR A 434 -8.90 29.73 23.99
CA THR A 434 -9.38 31.07 23.58
C THR A 434 -9.46 31.20 22.06
N VAL A 435 -8.45 30.69 21.35
CA VAL A 435 -8.40 30.76 19.87
C VAL A 435 -9.14 29.60 19.19
N GLU A 436 -9.54 28.58 19.95
CA GLU A 436 -10.18 27.33 19.49
C GLU A 436 -9.31 26.54 18.49
N VAL A 437 -7.99 26.56 18.70
CA VAL A 437 -7.00 25.85 17.85
C VAL A 437 -5.91 25.31 18.77
N ASP A 438 -5.70 24.01 18.75
CA ASP A 438 -4.68 23.29 19.54
C ASP A 438 -3.36 23.10 18.78
N GLY A 439 -3.40 23.19 17.45
CA GLY A 439 -2.23 23.09 16.58
C GLY A 439 -2.60 23.20 15.11
N VAL A 440 -1.58 23.25 14.25
CA VAL A 440 -1.74 23.40 12.80
C VAL A 440 -0.73 22.53 12.06
N ASP A 441 -1.19 21.81 11.04
CA ASP A 441 -0.33 21.02 10.16
C ASP A 441 0.53 21.96 9.30
N ALA A 442 1.80 21.61 9.05
CA ALA A 442 2.71 22.47 8.28
C ALA A 442 2.18 22.82 6.87
N THR A 443 1.42 21.90 6.27
CA THR A 443 0.81 22.06 4.95
C THR A 443 -0.43 22.98 4.97
N ASP A 444 -1.04 23.24 6.12
CA ASP A 444 -2.22 24.11 6.23
C ASP A 444 -1.84 25.60 6.31
N VAL A 445 -1.53 26.16 5.15
CA VAL A 445 -1.11 27.56 4.99
C VAL A 445 -2.21 28.54 5.43
N ILE A 446 -3.47 28.28 5.06
CA ILE A 446 -4.60 29.13 5.46
C ILE A 446 -4.81 29.03 6.97
N GLY A 447 -4.83 27.83 7.55
CA GLY A 447 -4.99 27.62 8.99
C GLY A 447 -3.87 28.28 9.81
N ALA A 448 -2.62 28.23 9.33
CA ALA A 448 -1.51 28.87 10.01
C ALA A 448 -1.61 30.40 9.98
N ASN A 449 -2.03 30.98 8.86
CA ASN A 449 -2.30 32.42 8.76
C ASN A 449 -3.49 32.85 9.64
N GLN A 450 -4.54 32.03 9.72
CA GLN A 450 -5.68 32.28 10.60
C GLN A 450 -5.28 32.23 12.08
N LEU A 451 -4.48 31.23 12.48
CA LEU A 451 -3.92 31.17 13.83
C LEU A 451 -3.08 32.42 14.14
N ARG A 452 -2.23 32.85 13.19
CA ARG A 452 -1.43 34.07 13.35
C ARG A 452 -2.30 35.32 13.54
N GLY A 453 -3.38 35.44 12.77
CA GLY A 453 -4.36 36.52 12.89
C GLY A 453 -5.04 36.53 14.26
N LYS A 454 -5.55 35.38 14.72
CA LYS A 454 -6.16 35.22 16.05
C LYS A 454 -5.19 35.55 17.19
N LEU A 455 -3.93 35.13 17.08
CA LEU A 455 -2.89 35.47 18.06
C LEU A 455 -2.56 36.97 18.06
N GLY A 456 -2.65 37.63 16.91
CA GLY A 456 -2.48 39.09 16.81
C GLY A 456 -3.62 39.88 17.43
N GLU A 457 -4.86 39.39 17.33
CA GLU A 457 -6.02 39.95 18.05
C GLU A 457 -5.85 39.76 19.57
N LEU A 458 -5.41 38.57 20.00
CA LEU A 458 -5.20 38.24 21.42
C LEU A 458 -3.99 38.96 22.05
N ASP A 459 -3.04 39.44 21.25
CA ASP A 459 -1.90 40.24 21.74
C ASP A 459 -2.35 41.55 22.44
N GLN A 460 -3.53 42.05 22.07
CA GLN A 460 -4.11 43.26 22.66
C GLN A 460 -4.76 43.01 24.04
N ASP A 461 -4.84 41.75 24.48
CA ASP A 461 -5.40 41.35 25.78
C ASP A 461 -4.36 41.52 26.91
N ALA A 462 -4.80 42.14 28.01
CA ALA A 462 -3.96 42.41 29.18
C ALA A 462 -3.53 41.15 29.95
N ALA A 463 -4.31 40.06 29.91
CA ALA A 463 -4.03 38.82 30.62
C ALA A 463 -3.27 37.80 29.76
N LEU A 464 -3.60 37.70 28.47
CA LEU A 464 -3.10 36.65 27.56
C LEU A 464 -2.08 37.13 26.52
N GLY A 465 -1.86 38.45 26.39
CA GLY A 465 -1.05 39.01 25.30
C GLY A 465 0.42 38.58 25.28
N LEU A 466 1.04 38.33 26.45
CA LEU A 466 2.42 37.84 26.51
C LEU A 466 2.55 36.41 25.97
N GLU A 467 1.62 35.53 26.34
CA GLU A 467 1.61 34.14 25.85
C GLU A 467 1.25 34.08 24.37
N ALA A 468 0.31 34.92 23.92
CA ALA A 468 -0.05 35.08 22.51
C ALA A 468 1.16 35.52 21.66
N ARG A 469 1.95 36.50 22.13
CA ARG A 469 3.19 36.94 21.45
C ARG A 469 4.25 35.85 21.37
N ARG A 470 4.48 35.12 22.45
CA ARG A 470 5.44 34.00 22.47
C ARG A 470 5.02 32.91 21.50
N THR A 471 3.75 32.54 21.52
CA THR A 471 3.17 31.54 20.61
C THR A 471 3.28 32.01 19.16
N GLY A 472 2.96 33.28 18.87
CA GLY A 472 3.10 33.88 17.55
C GLY A 472 4.54 33.88 17.04
N SER A 473 5.51 34.20 17.90
CA SER A 473 6.94 34.16 17.55
C SER A 473 7.40 32.72 17.25
N ALA A 474 6.93 31.76 18.05
CA ALA A 474 7.24 30.34 17.85
C ALA A 474 6.62 29.77 16.56
N LEU A 475 5.44 30.27 16.19
CA LEU A 475 4.76 29.97 14.93
C LEU A 475 5.54 30.55 13.74
N ASP A 476 5.97 31.82 13.82
CA ASP A 476 6.76 32.47 12.77
C ASP A 476 8.11 31.74 12.55
N GLU A 477 8.80 31.34 13.62
CA GLU A 477 10.04 30.55 13.55
C GLU A 477 9.81 29.15 12.96
N TRP A 478 8.72 28.49 13.35
CA TRP A 478 8.36 27.18 12.80
C TRP A 478 8.03 27.26 11.31
N GLN A 479 7.25 28.25 10.88
CA GLN A 479 6.94 28.48 9.47
C GLN A 479 8.20 28.78 8.64
N ALA A 480 9.17 29.51 9.20
CA ALA A 480 10.43 29.80 8.52
C ALA A 480 11.27 28.53 8.27
N ARG A 481 11.23 27.55 9.18
CA ARG A 481 11.97 26.28 9.07
C ARG A 481 11.31 25.28 8.11
N GLY A 482 10.00 25.06 8.22
CA GLY A 482 9.26 24.06 7.42
C GLY A 482 8.65 24.59 6.13
N GLY A 483 8.73 25.91 5.90
CA GLY A 483 7.98 26.59 4.85
C GLY A 483 8.47 26.35 3.40
N ASN A 484 9.56 25.61 3.18
CA ASN A 484 10.14 25.43 1.86
C ASN A 484 9.84 24.07 1.21
N SER A 485 9.00 23.25 1.85
CA SER A 485 8.65 21.95 1.32
C SER A 485 7.74 22.03 0.08
N PHE A 486 7.73 20.97 -0.73
CA PHE A 486 6.86 20.88 -1.91
C PHE A 486 5.38 20.94 -1.53
N GLY A 487 4.96 20.24 -0.47
CA GLY A 487 3.60 20.33 0.05
C GLY A 487 3.20 21.76 0.38
N VAL A 488 4.04 22.48 1.14
CA VAL A 488 3.77 23.90 1.49
C VAL A 488 3.74 24.81 0.26
N ALA A 489 4.61 24.59 -0.73
CA ALA A 489 4.61 25.38 -1.97
C ALA A 489 3.31 25.20 -2.77
N VAL A 490 2.78 23.97 -2.84
CA VAL A 490 1.45 23.69 -3.44
C VAL A 490 0.34 24.34 -2.62
N GLY A 491 0.37 24.18 -1.28
CA GLY A 491 -0.60 24.81 -0.37
C GLY A 491 -0.64 26.34 -0.50
N ARG A 492 0.53 27.00 -0.62
CA ARG A 492 0.60 28.45 -0.86
C ARG A 492 -0.02 28.84 -2.19
N THR A 493 0.22 28.06 -3.24
CA THR A 493 -0.35 28.33 -4.57
C THR A 493 -1.88 28.21 -4.54
N LEU A 494 -2.41 27.17 -3.90
CA LEU A 494 -3.86 27.01 -3.71
C LEU A 494 -4.45 28.14 -2.85
N ALA A 495 -3.82 28.45 -1.71
CA ALA A 495 -4.27 29.49 -0.80
C ALA A 495 -4.30 30.88 -1.46
N GLN A 496 -3.25 31.22 -2.23
CA GLN A 496 -3.20 32.48 -2.97
C GLN A 496 -4.33 32.57 -3.99
N ASN A 497 -4.55 31.52 -4.79
CA ASN A 497 -5.62 31.51 -5.78
C ASN A 497 -7.01 31.55 -5.13
N PHE A 498 -7.19 30.90 -3.97
CA PHE A 498 -8.42 31.00 -3.19
C PHE A 498 -8.70 32.43 -2.75
N VAL A 499 -7.71 33.11 -2.14
CA VAL A 499 -7.85 34.51 -1.69
C VAL A 499 -8.09 35.46 -2.87
N GLU A 500 -7.39 35.28 -3.99
CA GLU A 500 -7.59 36.08 -5.21
C GLU A 500 -9.01 35.91 -5.78
N ARG A 501 -9.53 34.68 -5.83
CA ARG A 501 -10.90 34.41 -6.31
C ARG A 501 -11.94 34.91 -5.30
N HIS A 502 -11.69 34.79 -4.00
CA HIS A 502 -12.58 35.33 -2.97
C HIS A 502 -12.71 36.85 -3.08
N ASN A 503 -11.59 37.56 -3.27
CA ASN A 503 -11.60 39.00 -3.53
C ASN A 503 -12.29 39.37 -4.84
N GLU A 504 -12.10 38.58 -5.91
CA GLU A 504 -12.81 38.78 -7.18
C GLU A 504 -14.33 38.66 -7.02
N VAL A 505 -14.81 37.64 -6.30
CA VAL A 505 -16.24 37.46 -6.00
C VAL A 505 -16.78 38.66 -5.22
N LYS A 506 -16.03 39.12 -4.20
CA LYS A 506 -16.39 40.31 -3.41
C LYS A 506 -16.50 41.56 -4.28
N ASP A 507 -15.55 41.79 -5.18
CA ASP A 507 -15.54 42.93 -6.09
C ASP A 507 -16.70 42.87 -7.09
N LEU A 508 -16.98 41.70 -7.67
CA LEU A 508 -18.11 41.50 -8.59
C LEU A 508 -19.45 41.71 -7.89
N MET A 509 -19.62 41.20 -6.68
CA MET A 509 -20.82 41.46 -5.86
C MET A 509 -20.99 42.95 -5.55
N ALA A 510 -19.90 43.66 -5.23
CA ALA A 510 -19.92 45.09 -4.96
C ALA A 510 -20.30 45.90 -6.22
N ARG A 511 -19.77 45.53 -7.41
CA ARG A 511 -20.12 46.16 -8.68
C ARG A 511 -21.58 45.93 -9.06
N LEU A 512 -22.07 44.69 -8.95
CA LEU A 512 -23.48 44.37 -9.21
C LEU A 512 -24.43 45.14 -8.29
N ARG A 513 -24.03 45.33 -7.01
CA ARG A 513 -24.79 46.18 -6.08
C ARG A 513 -24.77 47.65 -6.49
N ALA A 514 -23.62 48.19 -6.89
CA ALA A 514 -23.51 49.56 -7.38
C ALA A 514 -24.33 49.81 -8.66
N HIS A 515 -24.44 48.80 -9.54
CA HIS A 515 -25.31 48.85 -10.72
C HIS A 515 -26.80 48.87 -10.35
N ALA A 516 -27.20 48.13 -9.31
CA ALA A 516 -28.58 48.09 -8.82
C ALA A 516 -29.01 49.38 -8.10
N ASP A 517 -28.10 50.01 -7.36
CA ASP A 517 -28.36 51.25 -6.60
C ASP A 517 -28.29 52.53 -7.47
N ALA A 518 -27.99 52.41 -8.76
CA ALA A 518 -27.95 53.54 -9.70
C ALA A 518 -29.36 54.11 -9.96
N ALA A 519 -29.60 55.37 -9.58
CA ALA A 519 -30.90 56.03 -9.72
C ALA A 519 -31.39 56.13 -11.18
N PRO A 520 -32.70 56.02 -11.46
CA PRO A 520 -33.25 56.28 -12.80
C PRO A 520 -32.98 57.73 -13.21
N PRO A 521 -32.58 57.99 -14.47
CA PRO A 521 -32.13 59.31 -14.88
C PRO A 521 -33.28 60.34 -14.78
N ALA A 522 -33.00 61.46 -14.12
CA ALA A 522 -33.85 62.65 -14.19
C ALA A 522 -33.93 63.15 -15.63
N GLU A 523 -35.14 63.47 -16.11
CA GLU A 523 -35.39 64.06 -17.43
C GLU A 523 -34.40 65.21 -17.71
N SER A 524 -33.47 65.00 -18.63
CA SER A 524 -32.40 65.95 -18.93
C SER A 524 -32.98 67.29 -19.39
N LYS A 525 -32.73 68.39 -18.67
CA LYS A 525 -33.22 69.75 -18.95
C LYS A 525 -32.60 70.43 -20.21
N GLY A 526 -32.24 69.67 -21.24
CA GLY A 526 -31.59 70.16 -22.47
C GLY A 526 -32.53 70.61 -23.59
N HIS A 527 -33.85 70.43 -23.45
CA HIS A 527 -34.77 70.41 -24.60
C HIS A 527 -35.18 71.79 -25.19
N ASN A 528 -34.83 72.92 -24.56
CA ASN A 528 -35.37 74.24 -24.96
C ASN A 528 -34.48 75.08 -25.90
N THR A 529 -33.26 74.63 -26.22
CA THR A 529 -32.31 75.42 -27.04
C THR A 529 -32.41 75.09 -28.54
N LEU A 530 -32.65 73.84 -28.90
CA LEU A 530 -32.78 73.39 -30.31
C LEU A 530 -34.04 73.94 -30.99
N ALA A 531 -35.19 73.90 -30.32
CA ALA A 531 -36.44 74.45 -30.87
C ALA A 531 -36.37 75.97 -31.12
N ARG A 532 -35.63 76.70 -30.28
CA ARG A 532 -35.40 78.15 -30.42
C ARG A 532 -34.53 78.49 -31.64
N TRP A 533 -33.46 77.74 -31.89
CA TRP A 533 -32.59 77.95 -33.06
C TRP A 533 -33.28 77.61 -34.38
N ILE A 534 -34.16 76.61 -34.40
CA ILE A 534 -35.00 76.28 -35.57
C ILE A 534 -35.99 77.43 -35.85
N GLN A 535 -36.66 77.97 -34.82
CA GLN A 535 -37.53 79.13 -34.99
C GLN A 535 -36.78 80.38 -35.49
N ILE A 536 -35.63 80.71 -34.91
CA ILE A 536 -34.83 81.88 -35.31
C ILE A 536 -34.37 81.76 -36.76
N THR A 537 -33.83 80.61 -37.17
CA THR A 537 -33.35 80.40 -38.54
C THR A 537 -34.48 80.34 -39.57
N SER A 538 -35.66 79.84 -39.19
CA SER A 538 -36.84 79.80 -40.06
C SER A 538 -37.45 81.20 -40.27
N VAL A 539 -37.46 82.04 -39.22
CA VAL A 539 -37.87 83.45 -39.32
C VAL A 539 -36.89 84.24 -40.19
N ILE A 540 -35.58 83.99 -40.08
CA ILE A 540 -34.57 84.62 -40.95
C ILE A 540 -34.75 84.20 -42.41
N LEU A 541 -35.01 82.91 -42.69
CA LEU A 541 -35.29 82.45 -44.06
C LEU A 541 -36.55 83.11 -44.62
N LEU A 542 -37.63 83.20 -43.84
CA LEU A 542 -38.86 83.86 -44.23
C LEU A 542 -38.60 85.34 -44.58
N LEU A 543 -37.81 86.04 -43.76
CA LEU A 543 -37.42 87.43 -44.01
C LEU A 543 -36.61 87.58 -45.32
N VAL A 544 -35.68 86.67 -45.60
CA VAL A 544 -34.89 86.69 -46.84
C VAL A 544 -35.77 86.41 -48.06
N VAL A 545 -36.70 85.46 -47.98
CA VAL A 545 -37.65 85.16 -49.07
C VAL A 545 -38.58 86.33 -49.33
N VAL A 546 -39.11 86.97 -48.28
CA VAL A 546 -39.97 88.16 -48.41
C VAL A 546 -39.19 89.34 -48.97
N ALA A 547 -37.96 89.60 -48.50
CA ALA A 547 -37.10 90.66 -49.03
C ALA A 547 -36.73 90.45 -50.50
N SER A 548 -36.42 89.21 -50.91
CA SER A 548 -36.18 88.87 -52.32
C SER A 548 -37.44 89.02 -53.17
N ALA A 549 -38.62 88.61 -52.70
CA ALA A 549 -39.88 88.80 -53.41
C ALA A 549 -40.20 90.29 -53.64
N VAL A 550 -39.96 91.13 -52.64
CA VAL A 550 -40.09 92.60 -52.75
C VAL A 550 -39.05 93.17 -53.73
N GLY A 551 -37.81 92.71 -53.69
CA GLY A 551 -36.75 93.13 -54.63
C GLY A 551 -37.05 92.80 -56.09
N ILE A 552 -37.71 91.65 -56.34
CA ILE A 552 -38.20 91.28 -57.68
C ILE A 552 -39.36 92.20 -58.11
N ALA A 553 -40.30 92.50 -57.21
CA ALA A 553 -41.43 93.38 -57.51
C ALA A 553 -41.01 94.84 -57.76
N GLN A 554 -39.95 95.31 -57.11
CA GLN A 554 -39.38 96.66 -57.26
C GLN A 554 -38.31 96.77 -58.36
N SER A 555 -38.07 95.70 -59.14
CA SER A 555 -37.10 95.66 -60.25
C SER A 555 -35.64 95.94 -59.84
N TRP A 556 -35.25 95.63 -58.61
CA TRP A 556 -33.88 95.86 -58.13
C TRP A 556 -32.87 94.89 -58.75
N PHE A 557 -33.31 93.69 -59.12
CA PHE A 557 -32.54 92.66 -59.81
C PHE A 557 -33.46 91.84 -60.73
N ASP A 558 -32.91 91.19 -61.76
CA ASP A 558 -33.68 90.28 -62.63
C ASP A 558 -34.28 89.10 -61.83
N TRP A 559 -35.46 88.64 -62.23
CA TRP A 559 -36.22 87.60 -61.54
C TRP A 559 -35.42 86.30 -61.31
N TRP A 560 -34.48 85.97 -62.21
CA TRP A 560 -33.63 84.80 -62.08
C TRP A 560 -32.59 84.96 -60.95
N ILE A 561 -32.10 86.18 -60.69
CA ILE A 561 -31.19 86.49 -59.58
C ILE A 561 -31.94 86.36 -58.25
N GLY A 562 -33.17 86.88 -58.18
CA GLY A 562 -34.04 86.72 -57.01
C GLY A 562 -34.39 85.26 -56.71
N ALA A 563 -34.70 84.46 -57.74
CA ALA A 563 -34.93 83.03 -57.60
C ALA A 563 -33.69 82.28 -57.09
N LEU A 564 -32.50 82.64 -57.57
CA LEU A 564 -31.23 82.03 -57.15
C LEU A 564 -30.90 82.34 -55.69
N ILE A 565 -31.19 83.56 -55.20
CA ILE A 565 -31.04 83.93 -53.78
C ILE A 565 -32.00 83.11 -52.90
N ILE A 566 -33.25 82.93 -53.32
CA ILE A 566 -34.22 82.11 -52.56
C ILE A 566 -33.76 80.65 -52.48
N VAL A 567 -33.40 80.04 -53.61
CA VAL A 567 -32.91 78.67 -53.66
C VAL A 567 -31.61 78.50 -52.85
N GLY A 568 -30.66 79.42 -53.00
CA GLY A 568 -29.40 79.42 -52.25
C GLY A 568 -29.61 79.56 -50.74
N SER A 569 -30.57 80.38 -50.32
CA SER A 569 -30.90 80.58 -48.90
C SER A 569 -31.56 79.35 -48.30
N ILE A 570 -32.42 78.65 -49.05
CA ILE A 570 -33.01 77.38 -48.63
C ILE A 570 -31.94 76.30 -48.47
N VAL A 571 -30.99 76.20 -49.42
CA VAL A 571 -29.87 75.26 -49.33
C VAL A 571 -28.98 75.58 -48.13
N LEU A 572 -28.64 76.85 -47.91
CA LEU A 572 -27.85 77.27 -46.75
C LEU A 572 -28.56 76.98 -45.43
N TRP A 573 -29.88 77.20 -45.37
CA TRP A 573 -30.70 76.88 -44.20
C TRP A 573 -30.71 75.38 -43.90
N ILE A 574 -30.81 74.53 -44.92
CA ILE A 574 -30.68 73.06 -44.77
C ILE A 574 -29.29 72.71 -44.25
N VAL A 575 -28.22 73.31 -44.77
CA VAL A 575 -26.84 73.06 -44.31
C VAL A 575 -26.66 73.45 -42.84
N VAL A 576 -27.20 74.59 -42.41
CA VAL A 576 -27.15 75.04 -41.02
C VAL A 576 -27.94 74.11 -40.10
N LEU A 577 -29.13 73.65 -40.51
CA LEU A 577 -29.92 72.67 -39.76
C LEU A 577 -29.18 71.33 -39.61
N VAL A 578 -28.55 70.85 -40.68
CA VAL A 578 -27.73 69.62 -40.65
C VAL A 578 -26.54 69.80 -39.71
N PHE A 579 -25.85 70.95 -39.75
CA PHE A 579 -24.71 71.22 -38.87
C PHE A 579 -25.10 71.29 -37.39
N VAL A 580 -26.22 71.95 -37.06
CA VAL A 580 -26.76 72.03 -35.69
C VAL A 580 -27.23 70.66 -35.20
N PHE A 581 -27.87 69.87 -36.07
CA PHE A 581 -28.27 68.49 -35.77
C PHE A 581 -27.07 67.59 -35.50
N LEU A 582 -26.01 67.67 -36.33
CA LEU A 582 -24.77 66.91 -36.15
C LEU A 582 -24.08 67.26 -34.82
N ARG A 583 -24.08 68.53 -34.42
CA ARG A 583 -23.46 68.98 -33.16
C ARG A 583 -24.28 68.59 -31.92
N GLY A 584 -25.61 68.49 -32.02
CA GLY A 584 -26.49 68.07 -30.92
C GLY A 584 -26.63 66.55 -30.72
N GLN A 585 -26.29 65.73 -31.72
CA GLN A 585 -26.40 64.26 -31.65
C GLN A 585 -25.20 63.56 -31.00
N GLN A 586 -24.05 64.23 -30.88
CA GLN A 586 -22.84 63.62 -30.28
C GLN A 586 -23.06 63.25 -28.81
N ASP A 587 -23.75 64.09 -28.04
CA ASP A 587 -24.03 63.82 -26.62
C ASP A 587 -25.05 62.68 -26.42
N LEU A 588 -26.03 62.55 -27.32
CA LEU A 588 -27.07 61.52 -27.24
C LEU A 588 -26.54 60.11 -27.55
N PHE A 589 -25.67 59.97 -28.55
CA PHE A 589 -25.07 58.67 -28.88
C PHE A 589 -24.01 58.26 -27.87
N GLN A 590 -23.29 59.21 -27.26
CA GLN A 590 -22.42 58.93 -26.13
C GLN A 590 -23.24 58.39 -24.95
N ASP A 591 -24.41 58.97 -24.66
CA ASP A 591 -25.27 58.47 -23.59
C ASP A 591 -25.88 57.08 -23.91
N LEU A 592 -26.31 56.85 -25.16
CA LEU A 592 -26.80 55.54 -25.61
C LEU A 592 -25.71 54.45 -25.61
N ASN A 593 -24.49 54.78 -26.01
CA ASN A 593 -23.36 53.84 -25.99
C ASN A 593 -22.90 53.57 -24.56
N ARG A 594 -22.87 54.57 -23.69
CA ARG A 594 -22.64 54.38 -22.24
C ARG A 594 -23.68 53.43 -21.64
N ARG A 595 -24.95 53.56 -22.02
CA ARG A 595 -26.03 52.66 -21.56
C ARG A 595 -25.87 51.23 -22.09
N LYS A 596 -25.54 51.06 -23.37
CA LYS A 596 -25.27 49.73 -23.95
C LYS A 596 -24.07 49.06 -23.30
N ALA A 597 -22.96 49.79 -23.16
CA ALA A 597 -21.77 49.31 -22.49
C ALA A 597 -22.05 48.98 -21.01
N ALA A 598 -22.82 49.81 -20.30
CA ALA A 598 -23.19 49.53 -18.91
C ALA A 598 -24.06 48.26 -18.78
N ALA A 599 -25.02 48.05 -19.67
CA ALA A 599 -25.85 46.84 -19.68
C ALA A 599 -25.05 45.57 -20.06
N ALA A 600 -24.16 45.66 -21.05
CA ALA A 600 -23.26 44.57 -21.44
C ALA A 600 -22.23 44.25 -20.34
N ASN A 601 -21.74 45.26 -19.62
CA ASN A 601 -20.83 45.06 -18.50
C ASN A 601 -21.54 44.43 -17.30
N ALA A 602 -22.81 44.78 -17.03
CA ALA A 602 -23.60 44.15 -15.97
C ALA A 602 -23.87 42.66 -16.25
N SER A 603 -24.18 42.30 -17.50
CA SER A 603 -24.35 40.89 -17.88
C SER A 603 -23.03 40.11 -17.86
N ALA A 604 -21.91 40.75 -18.25
CA ALA A 604 -20.58 40.18 -18.11
C ALA A 604 -20.21 39.96 -16.64
N ASP A 605 -20.48 40.92 -15.75
CA ASP A 605 -20.26 40.79 -14.31
C ASP A 605 -21.10 39.66 -13.70
N GLU A 606 -22.34 39.46 -14.16
CA GLU A 606 -23.20 38.36 -13.73
C GLU A 606 -22.65 36.98 -14.15
N ALA A 607 -22.25 36.84 -15.41
CA ALA A 607 -21.64 35.61 -15.93
C ALA A 607 -20.29 35.32 -15.26
N ASN A 608 -19.48 36.35 -15.04
CA ASN A 608 -18.21 36.27 -14.33
C ASN A 608 -18.42 35.91 -12.86
N LEU A 609 -19.46 36.41 -12.19
CA LEU A 609 -19.79 36.05 -10.81
C LEU A 609 -20.14 34.56 -10.71
N ARG A 610 -21.00 34.03 -11.58
CA ARG A 610 -21.32 32.59 -11.61
C ARG A 610 -20.07 31.73 -11.77
N THR A 611 -19.19 32.12 -12.70
CA THR A 611 -17.94 31.40 -12.97
C THR A 611 -16.96 31.52 -11.79
N ALA A 612 -16.84 32.71 -11.18
CA ALA A 612 -15.97 32.94 -10.03
C ALA A 612 -16.46 32.20 -8.77
N LEU A 613 -17.77 32.10 -8.55
CA LEU A 613 -18.34 31.29 -7.46
C LEU A 613 -18.06 29.79 -7.66
N ARG A 614 -18.19 29.27 -8.89
CA ARG A 614 -17.82 27.88 -9.22
C ARG A 614 -16.32 27.62 -9.00
N ASP A 615 -15.46 28.54 -9.45
CA ASP A 615 -14.01 28.45 -9.23
C ASP A 615 -13.66 28.48 -7.75
N LEU A 616 -14.30 29.36 -6.96
CA LEU A 616 -14.06 29.50 -5.53
C LEU A 616 -14.50 28.24 -4.75
N ASP A 617 -15.66 27.68 -5.08
CA ASP A 617 -16.15 26.41 -4.52
C ASP A 617 -15.20 25.25 -4.87
N ARG A 618 -14.76 25.16 -6.14
CA ARG A 618 -13.79 24.17 -6.59
C ARG A 618 -12.43 24.31 -5.90
N LEU A 619 -11.98 25.53 -5.64
CA LEU A 619 -10.73 25.79 -4.89
C LEU A 619 -10.87 25.46 -3.41
N ALA A 620 -12.04 25.69 -2.79
CA ALA A 620 -12.32 25.26 -1.42
C ALA A 620 -12.27 23.73 -1.32
N ASP A 621 -12.91 23.04 -2.25
CA ASP A 621 -12.88 21.59 -2.36
C ASP A 621 -11.46 21.06 -2.57
N ALA A 622 -10.72 21.66 -3.51
CA ALA A 622 -9.35 21.29 -3.78
C ALA A 622 -8.45 21.49 -2.56
N TYR A 623 -8.63 22.59 -1.82
CA TYR A 623 -7.87 22.84 -0.59
C TYR A 623 -8.19 21.80 0.49
N SER A 624 -9.47 21.40 0.63
CA SER A 624 -9.85 20.32 1.57
C SER A 624 -9.17 19.00 1.23
N GLN A 625 -9.17 18.60 -0.05
CA GLN A 625 -8.56 17.34 -0.50
C GLN A 625 -7.04 17.40 -0.39
N TYR A 626 -6.44 18.55 -0.72
CA TYR A 626 -5.01 18.81 -0.52
C TYR A 626 -4.57 18.55 0.92
N LEU A 627 -5.34 18.99 1.92
CA LEU A 627 -4.99 18.77 3.32
C LEU A 627 -4.99 17.28 3.67
N SER A 628 -6.02 16.52 3.28
CA SER A 628 -6.07 15.08 3.52
C SER A 628 -4.97 14.32 2.77
N TRP A 629 -4.73 14.64 1.50
CA TRP A 629 -3.65 14.02 0.73
C TRP A 629 -2.27 14.35 1.29
N SER A 630 -2.06 15.58 1.75
CA SER A 630 -0.79 15.98 2.38
C SER A 630 -0.56 15.30 3.72
N ARG A 631 -1.61 15.08 4.52
CA ARG A 631 -1.51 14.27 5.75
C ARG A 631 -1.11 12.83 5.45
N ALA A 632 -1.81 12.18 4.51
CA ALA A 632 -1.53 10.79 4.13
C ALA A 632 -0.12 10.65 3.53
N LEU A 633 0.26 11.50 2.58
CA LEU A 633 1.57 11.46 1.94
C LEU A 633 2.70 11.88 2.89
N GLY A 634 2.49 12.89 3.74
CA GLY A 634 3.47 13.31 4.74
C GLY A 634 3.73 12.22 5.78
N ALA A 635 2.69 11.56 6.27
CA ALA A 635 2.82 10.40 7.16
C ALA A 635 3.51 9.22 6.47
N PHE A 636 3.12 8.91 5.24
CA PHE A 636 3.78 7.88 4.43
C PHE A 636 5.26 8.17 4.19
N LEU A 637 5.61 9.37 3.73
CA LEU A 637 6.99 9.72 3.40
C LEU A 637 7.89 9.77 4.65
N ALA A 638 7.33 10.10 5.82
CA ALA A 638 8.07 10.06 7.07
C ALA A 638 8.48 8.62 7.46
N GLU A 639 7.60 7.64 7.20
CA GLU A 639 7.86 6.22 7.48
C GLU A 639 7.39 5.32 6.31
N PRO A 640 8.07 5.36 5.14
CA PRO A 640 7.57 4.72 3.92
C PRO A 640 7.58 3.19 4.01
N LEU A 641 8.47 2.65 4.84
CA LEU A 641 8.57 1.23 5.13
C LEU A 641 7.69 0.81 6.33
N GLY A 642 7.14 1.79 7.06
CA GLY A 642 6.47 1.58 8.34
C GLY A 642 7.39 1.03 9.43
N PRO A 643 6.83 0.68 10.59
CA PRO A 643 7.59 0.02 11.66
C PRO A 643 8.07 -1.35 11.20
N ASN A 644 9.31 -1.69 11.52
CA ASN A 644 9.79 -3.06 11.34
C ASN A 644 9.12 -3.96 12.40
N ARG A 645 7.95 -4.51 12.06
CA ARG A 645 7.13 -5.37 12.92
C ARG A 645 7.64 -6.81 13.00
N PHE A 646 8.88 -7.09 12.59
CA PHE A 646 9.41 -8.42 12.78
C PHE A 646 9.67 -8.66 14.27
N GLU A 647 8.67 -9.22 14.92
CA GLU A 647 8.81 -9.78 16.25
C GLU A 647 9.68 -11.02 16.15
N ARG A 648 10.73 -11.05 16.96
CA ARG A 648 11.51 -12.27 17.22
C ARG A 648 10.52 -13.34 17.63
N SER A 649 10.24 -14.30 16.75
CA SER A 649 9.76 -15.59 17.24
C SER A 649 10.92 -16.13 18.07
N ALA A 650 10.78 -16.12 19.39
CA ALA A 650 11.75 -16.71 20.29
C ALA A 650 11.64 -18.24 20.14
N GLU A 651 12.09 -18.76 18.99
CA GLU A 651 12.28 -20.18 18.82
C GLU A 651 13.48 -20.55 19.72
N GLY A 652 13.16 -21.20 20.84
CA GLY A 652 14.17 -21.74 21.73
C GLY A 652 15.09 -22.66 20.94
N ARG A 653 16.40 -22.51 21.10
CA ARG A 653 17.34 -23.49 20.56
C ARG A 653 17.10 -24.82 21.26
N ILE A 654 16.99 -25.92 20.52
CA ILE A 654 16.86 -27.25 21.14
C ILE A 654 18.18 -27.55 21.84
N ALA A 655 18.18 -27.52 23.18
CA ALA A 655 19.38 -27.68 23.99
C ALA A 655 19.75 -29.15 24.31
N TRP A 656 18.83 -30.08 24.06
CA TRP A 656 19.04 -31.51 24.33
C TRP A 656 19.41 -32.27 23.04
N GLY A 657 20.18 -33.35 23.18
CA GLY A 657 20.77 -34.04 22.04
C GLY A 657 19.73 -34.64 21.11
N LEU A 658 19.67 -34.17 19.86
CA LEU A 658 18.96 -34.84 18.77
C LEU A 658 19.69 -36.14 18.37
N PRO A 659 19.02 -37.11 17.70
CA PRO A 659 19.72 -38.22 17.07
C PRO A 659 20.58 -37.71 15.90
N LYS A 660 21.61 -38.46 15.47
CA LYS A 660 22.48 -38.05 14.36
C LYS A 660 21.72 -37.88 13.04
N SER A 661 20.63 -38.61 12.88
CA SER A 661 19.72 -38.49 11.74
C SER A 661 19.00 -37.15 11.66
N THR A 662 18.94 -36.37 12.75
CA THR A 662 18.25 -35.08 12.83
C THR A 662 19.22 -33.97 13.24
N GLY A 663 19.35 -32.94 12.42
CA GLY A 663 20.28 -31.84 12.65
C GLY A 663 19.59 -30.49 12.48
N ILE A 664 19.82 -29.61 13.45
CA ILE A 664 19.47 -28.19 13.36
C ILE A 664 20.77 -27.41 13.38
N GLY A 665 20.96 -26.59 12.36
CA GLY A 665 22.11 -25.72 12.21
C GLY A 665 21.65 -24.28 12.28
N TYR A 666 22.42 -23.42 12.92
CA TYR A 666 22.17 -21.98 12.98
C TYR A 666 23.21 -21.27 12.13
N ALA A 667 22.77 -20.46 11.17
CA ALA A 667 23.68 -19.71 10.33
C ALA A 667 24.43 -18.67 11.16
N ASN A 668 25.76 -18.68 11.09
CA ASN A 668 26.62 -17.73 11.79
C ASN A 668 27.61 -17.07 10.80
N PRO A 669 27.14 -16.14 9.96
CA PRO A 669 27.99 -15.47 8.97
C PRO A 669 29.00 -14.53 9.62
N HIS A 670 30.11 -14.29 8.92
CA HIS A 670 31.04 -13.26 9.33
C HIS A 670 30.37 -11.87 9.23
N PRO A 671 30.57 -10.95 10.20
CA PRO A 671 29.95 -9.62 10.17
C PRO A 671 30.16 -8.85 8.86
N ASP A 672 31.33 -8.99 8.22
CA ASP A 672 31.64 -8.35 6.94
C ASP A 672 30.78 -8.89 5.78
N GLN A 673 30.49 -10.20 5.76
CA GLN A 673 29.63 -10.80 4.74
C GLN A 673 28.19 -10.32 4.88
N LEU A 674 27.72 -10.19 6.13
CA LEU A 674 26.41 -9.63 6.44
C LEU A 674 26.29 -8.18 5.96
N ALA A 675 27.28 -7.34 6.30
CA ALA A 675 27.30 -5.92 5.90
C ALA A 675 27.36 -5.74 4.38
N ASN A 676 28.22 -6.51 3.70
CA ASN A 676 28.30 -6.49 2.24
C ASN A 676 26.98 -6.91 1.59
N THR A 677 26.35 -7.98 2.10
CA THR A 677 25.06 -8.45 1.58
C THR A 677 23.96 -7.42 1.82
N ALA A 678 23.92 -6.78 2.98
CA ALA A 678 22.97 -5.72 3.28
C ALA A 678 23.15 -4.53 2.32
N GLU A 679 24.37 -4.08 2.07
CA GLU A 679 24.66 -2.99 1.13
C GLU A 679 24.25 -3.36 -0.30
N TYR A 680 24.53 -4.58 -0.77
CA TYR A 680 24.05 -5.05 -2.07
C TYR A 680 22.53 -5.07 -2.17
N LEU A 681 21.83 -5.59 -1.14
CA LEU A 681 20.37 -5.61 -1.12
C LEU A 681 19.78 -4.20 -1.07
N ARG A 682 20.38 -3.27 -0.31
CA ARG A 682 19.96 -1.86 -0.32
C ARG A 682 20.05 -1.26 -1.72
N GLN A 683 21.13 -1.54 -2.46
CA GLN A 683 21.30 -1.04 -3.83
C GLN A 683 20.23 -1.57 -4.80
N ASP A 684 19.79 -2.81 -4.62
CA ASP A 684 18.80 -3.46 -5.47
C ASP A 684 17.33 -3.10 -5.09
N LEU A 685 17.06 -2.93 -3.80
CA LEU A 685 15.73 -2.58 -3.30
C LEU A 685 15.40 -1.10 -3.51
N PHE A 686 16.36 -0.21 -3.26
CA PHE A 686 16.19 1.24 -3.34
C PHE A 686 16.67 1.80 -4.70
N GLY A 687 16.09 1.27 -5.78
CA GLY A 687 16.26 1.83 -7.13
C GLY A 687 15.43 3.09 -7.35
N LEU A 688 15.51 3.69 -8.54
CA LEU A 688 14.62 4.79 -8.91
C LEU A 688 13.15 4.36 -8.82
N GLY A 689 12.31 5.19 -8.21
CA GLY A 689 10.88 4.90 -8.11
C GLY A 689 10.49 3.89 -7.03
N TRP A 690 11.39 3.53 -6.10
CA TRP A 690 11.15 2.51 -5.07
C TRP A 690 9.99 2.82 -4.12
N LEU A 691 9.54 4.07 -4.00
CA LEU A 691 8.38 4.45 -3.17
C LEU A 691 7.03 4.04 -3.78
N THR A 692 6.99 3.73 -5.09
CA THR A 692 5.72 3.42 -5.77
C THR A 692 5.05 2.17 -5.20
N PRO A 693 5.73 1.00 -5.09
CA PRO A 693 5.06 -0.20 -4.60
C PRO A 693 4.57 -0.10 -3.12
N PRO A 694 5.34 0.47 -2.17
CA PRO A 694 4.83 0.71 -0.82
C PRO A 694 3.62 1.66 -0.78
N TRP A 695 3.60 2.71 -1.59
CA TRP A 695 2.47 3.64 -1.68
C TRP A 695 1.21 2.97 -2.24
N GLU A 696 1.34 2.20 -3.32
CA GLU A 696 0.23 1.44 -3.91
C GLU A 696 -0.31 0.39 -2.95
N SER A 697 0.57 -0.28 -2.18
CA SER A 697 0.16 -1.21 -1.13
C SER A 697 -0.62 -0.49 -0.01
N ALA A 698 -0.17 0.69 0.41
CA ALA A 698 -0.88 1.49 1.41
C ALA A 698 -2.28 1.92 0.92
N LEU A 699 -2.41 2.32 -0.35
CA LEU A 699 -3.71 2.63 -0.96
C LEU A 699 -4.62 1.40 -1.06
N GLY A 700 -4.07 0.26 -1.48
CA GLY A 700 -4.83 -1.00 -1.58
C GLY A 700 -5.37 -1.47 -0.22
N ASN A 701 -4.63 -1.24 0.86
CA ASN A 701 -5.01 -1.63 2.22
C ASN A 701 -5.90 -0.61 2.94
N ALA A 702 -6.23 0.52 2.32
CA ALA A 702 -7.05 1.56 2.93
C ALA A 702 -8.49 1.07 3.24
N GLY A 703 -9.06 0.25 2.37
CA GLY A 703 -10.41 -0.32 2.55
C GLY A 703 -10.50 -1.26 3.76
N ASP A 704 -9.44 -2.03 4.03
CA ASP A 704 -9.36 -2.92 5.19
C ASP A 704 -9.28 -2.14 6.51
N PHE A 705 -8.51 -1.05 6.53
CA PHE A 705 -8.43 -0.16 7.68
C PHE A 705 -9.76 0.50 8.03
N LEU A 706 -10.50 0.96 7.01
CA LEU A 706 -11.79 1.63 7.18
C LEU A 706 -12.92 0.67 7.62
N GLY A 707 -12.70 -0.65 7.61
CA GLY A 707 -13.66 -1.64 8.08
C GLY A 707 -14.97 -1.66 7.29
N SER A 708 -16.10 -1.71 8.00
CA SER A 708 -17.44 -1.81 7.37
C SER A 708 -17.78 -0.65 6.44
N ASP A 709 -17.25 0.54 6.75
CA ASP A 709 -17.53 1.77 6.02
C ASP A 709 -16.61 1.95 4.81
N GLY A 710 -15.57 1.11 4.70
CA GLY A 710 -14.60 1.07 3.62
C GLY A 710 -14.90 0.04 2.54
N ARG A 711 -16.04 -0.66 2.56
CA ARG A 711 -16.34 -1.76 1.63
C ARG A 711 -16.21 -1.37 0.16
N ASP A 712 -16.69 -0.18 -0.21
CA ASP A 712 -16.59 0.30 -1.60
C ASP A 712 -15.14 0.64 -1.95
N VAL A 713 -14.37 1.22 -1.02
CA VAL A 713 -12.94 1.51 -1.20
C VAL A 713 -12.12 0.22 -1.28
N LYS A 714 -12.51 -0.83 -0.55
CA LYS A 714 -11.88 -2.15 -0.63
C LYS A 714 -12.10 -2.79 -1.99
N ALA A 715 -13.27 -2.61 -2.60
CA ALA A 715 -13.58 -3.09 -3.94
C ALA A 715 -12.87 -2.24 -5.02
N ASP A 716 -12.82 -0.92 -4.84
CA ASP A 716 -12.18 0.02 -5.74
C ASP A 716 -11.44 1.13 -4.97
N PRO A 717 -10.12 1.00 -4.76
CA PRO A 717 -9.30 2.01 -4.09
C PRO A 717 -9.28 3.36 -4.81
N THR A 718 -9.63 3.42 -6.09
CA THR A 718 -9.62 4.68 -6.86
C THR A 718 -10.68 5.68 -6.39
N LEU A 719 -11.70 5.22 -5.67
CA LEU A 719 -12.72 6.07 -5.05
C LEU A 719 -12.14 7.06 -4.05
N LEU A 720 -10.99 6.77 -3.44
CA LEU A 720 -10.30 7.72 -2.55
C LEU A 720 -9.90 9.01 -3.27
N TRP A 721 -9.51 8.95 -4.55
CA TRP A 721 -9.12 10.12 -5.35
C TRP A 721 -10.25 11.13 -5.57
N ARG A 722 -11.51 10.65 -5.49
CA ARG A 722 -12.72 11.45 -5.68
C ARG A 722 -13.39 11.86 -4.37
N ALA A 723 -12.99 11.26 -3.26
CA ALA A 723 -13.63 11.49 -1.96
C ALA A 723 -13.41 12.94 -1.48
N PRO A 724 -14.37 13.52 -0.75
CA PRO A 724 -14.20 14.84 -0.10
C PRO A 724 -13.02 14.83 0.88
N GLY A 725 -12.38 15.98 1.10
CA GLY A 725 -11.17 16.09 1.93
C GLY A 725 -11.42 16.44 3.40
N ALA A 726 -10.51 17.21 3.96
CA ALA A 726 -10.45 17.52 5.39
C ALA A 726 -11.74 18.16 5.92
N GLY A 727 -12.24 17.64 7.06
CA GLY A 727 -13.45 18.12 7.73
C GLY A 727 -14.74 17.53 7.19
N SER A 728 -14.67 16.57 6.29
CA SER A 728 -15.84 15.92 5.69
C SER A 728 -16.20 14.57 6.32
N MET A 729 -15.30 13.97 7.10
CA MET A 729 -15.44 12.61 7.63
C MET A 729 -15.59 11.53 6.53
N SER A 730 -15.19 11.84 5.29
CA SER A 730 -15.18 10.89 4.18
C SER A 730 -14.17 9.75 4.42
N SER A 731 -14.16 8.76 3.53
CA SER A 731 -13.15 7.70 3.51
C SER A 731 -11.71 8.25 3.41
N LEU A 732 -11.49 9.30 2.59
CA LEU A 732 -10.18 9.94 2.46
C LEU A 732 -9.78 10.68 3.74
N ASP A 733 -10.70 11.43 4.34
CA ASP A 733 -10.42 12.20 5.56
C ASP A 733 -10.05 11.26 6.71
N ARG A 734 -10.85 10.22 6.95
CA ARG A 734 -10.60 9.22 8.00
C ARG A 734 -9.33 8.42 7.77
N TRP A 735 -9.09 7.94 6.55
CA TRP A 735 -7.87 7.19 6.23
C TRP A 735 -6.61 8.08 6.41
N SER A 736 -6.65 9.32 5.92
CA SER A 736 -5.54 10.27 6.11
C SER A 736 -5.30 10.62 7.59
N GLY A 737 -6.37 10.75 8.37
CA GLY A 737 -6.29 10.97 9.82
C GLY A 737 -5.67 9.79 10.56
N GLY A 738 -6.12 8.56 10.25
CA GLY A 738 -5.55 7.34 10.79
C GLY A 738 -4.07 7.14 10.44
N PHE A 739 -3.66 7.55 9.24
CA PHE A 739 -2.25 7.53 8.86
C PHE A 739 -1.44 8.55 9.67
N SER A 740 -1.97 9.75 9.83
CA SER A 740 -1.32 10.84 10.57
C SER A 740 -1.24 10.56 12.08
N SER A 741 -2.20 9.84 12.67
CA SER A 741 -2.19 9.44 14.09
C SER A 741 -1.36 8.18 14.35
N GLY A 742 -0.97 7.45 13.30
CA GLY A 742 -0.23 6.20 13.37
C GLY A 742 -1.09 4.96 13.66
N GLU A 743 -2.42 5.08 13.60
CA GLU A 743 -3.37 3.96 13.62
C GLU A 743 -3.25 3.09 12.37
N PHE A 744 -3.11 3.74 11.21
CA PHE A 744 -2.74 3.11 9.95
C PHE A 744 -1.24 3.31 9.70
N ARG A 745 -0.55 2.26 9.24
CA ARG A 745 0.90 2.30 8.97
C ARG A 745 1.22 1.59 7.66
N SER A 746 2.27 2.04 6.99
CA SER A 746 2.78 1.39 5.79
C SER A 746 3.27 -0.03 6.10
N THR A 747 3.08 -0.95 5.16
CA THR A 747 3.61 -2.33 5.15
C THR A 747 4.82 -2.46 4.21
N GLY A 748 5.45 -1.33 3.86
CA GLY A 748 6.54 -1.30 2.87
C GLY A 748 7.74 -2.17 3.22
N SER A 749 8.09 -2.31 4.50
CA SER A 749 9.19 -3.17 4.96
C SER A 749 8.94 -4.66 4.66
N GLU A 750 7.71 -5.13 4.84
CA GLU A 750 7.31 -6.52 4.54
C GLU A 750 7.41 -6.78 3.02
N LEU A 751 6.89 -5.86 2.21
CA LEU A 751 6.96 -5.95 0.75
C LEU A 751 8.41 -5.94 0.23
N MET A 752 9.24 -5.04 0.75
CA MET A 752 10.65 -4.94 0.37
C MET A 752 11.44 -6.16 0.84
N TRP A 753 11.13 -6.70 2.02
CA TRP A 753 11.75 -7.92 2.51
C TRP A 753 11.39 -9.12 1.65
N GLU A 754 10.13 -9.27 1.26
CA GLU A 754 9.71 -10.37 0.40
C GLU A 754 10.42 -10.31 -0.96
N LYS A 755 10.59 -9.11 -1.53
CA LYS A 755 11.42 -8.90 -2.72
C LYS A 755 12.89 -9.30 -2.48
N ALA A 756 13.47 -8.90 -1.35
CA ALA A 756 14.85 -9.26 -0.98
C ALA A 756 15.01 -10.78 -0.87
N ARG A 757 14.05 -11.46 -0.24
CA ARG A 757 14.00 -12.91 -0.08
C ARG A 757 13.92 -13.63 -1.42
N MET A 758 13.01 -13.20 -2.31
CA MET A 758 12.92 -13.74 -3.67
C MET A 758 14.22 -13.57 -4.45
N ASN A 759 14.89 -12.43 -4.31
CA ASN A 759 16.18 -12.18 -4.97
C ASN A 759 17.28 -13.08 -4.40
N LEU A 760 17.38 -13.22 -3.08
CA LEU A 760 18.32 -14.12 -2.41
C LEU A 760 18.08 -15.59 -2.78
N MET A 761 16.83 -16.02 -2.92
CA MET A 761 16.51 -17.41 -3.28
C MET A 761 16.62 -17.70 -4.79
N GLY A 762 16.65 -16.68 -5.64
CA GLY A 762 16.74 -16.81 -7.09
C GLY A 762 18.05 -16.26 -7.65
N PRO A 763 18.02 -15.07 -8.29
CA PRO A 763 19.15 -14.51 -9.04
C PRO A 763 20.39 -14.20 -8.19
N LYS A 764 20.27 -14.11 -6.86
CA LYS A 764 21.34 -13.76 -5.92
C LYS A 764 21.62 -14.87 -4.90
N SER A 765 21.35 -16.12 -5.26
CA SER A 765 21.61 -17.31 -4.42
C SER A 765 23.08 -17.49 -4.01
N GLU A 766 24.01 -16.92 -4.77
CA GLU A 766 25.43 -16.82 -4.42
C GLU A 766 25.68 -16.07 -3.09
N LEU A 767 24.87 -15.04 -2.78
CA LEU A 767 24.98 -14.31 -1.52
C LEU A 767 24.54 -15.17 -0.34
N VAL A 768 23.52 -16.01 -0.52
CA VAL A 768 23.06 -16.96 0.51
C VAL A 768 24.18 -17.93 0.89
N GLN A 769 24.93 -18.44 -0.09
CA GLN A 769 26.07 -19.33 0.18
C GLN A 769 27.11 -18.69 1.11
N SER A 770 27.36 -17.39 0.96
CA SER A 770 28.25 -16.66 1.86
C SER A 770 27.67 -16.50 3.26
N LEU A 771 26.35 -16.25 3.37
CA LEU A 771 25.66 -16.07 4.64
C LEU A 771 25.52 -17.38 5.44
N VAL A 772 25.51 -18.52 4.76
CA VAL A 772 25.33 -19.85 5.36
C VAL A 772 26.59 -20.70 5.30
N GLY A 773 27.75 -20.11 5.00
CA GLY A 773 29.00 -20.86 4.83
C GLY A 773 29.49 -21.55 6.11
N GLN A 774 29.21 -20.96 7.26
CA GLN A 774 29.56 -21.49 8.58
C GLN A 774 28.31 -21.71 9.42
N ILE A 775 28.11 -22.97 9.83
CA ILE A 775 26.92 -23.40 10.57
C ILE A 775 27.32 -23.70 12.01
N GLU A 776 26.66 -23.04 12.95
CA GLU A 776 26.70 -23.37 14.36
C GLU A 776 25.79 -24.58 14.62
N VAL A 777 26.34 -25.65 15.20
CA VAL A 777 25.59 -26.85 15.59
C VAL A 777 25.75 -27.06 17.09
N LEU A 778 24.63 -27.15 17.79
CA LEU A 778 24.59 -27.47 19.21
C LEU A 778 24.46 -28.99 19.36
N THR A 779 25.45 -29.64 19.96
CA THR A 779 25.43 -31.08 20.27
C THR A 779 25.67 -31.26 21.75
N ASP A 780 24.67 -31.78 22.48
CA ASP A 780 24.74 -32.05 23.91
C ASP A 780 25.26 -30.84 24.73
N GLY A 781 24.74 -29.64 24.43
CA GLY A 781 25.12 -28.40 25.09
C GLY A 781 26.48 -27.82 24.67
N THR A 782 27.20 -28.46 23.75
CA THR A 782 28.46 -27.95 23.18
C THR A 782 28.23 -27.34 21.81
N THR A 783 28.64 -26.09 21.64
CA THR A 783 28.61 -25.41 20.34
C THR A 783 29.81 -25.82 19.50
N THR A 784 29.56 -26.26 18.27
CA THR A 784 30.58 -26.56 17.26
C THR A 784 30.26 -25.83 15.97
N PHE A 785 31.28 -25.55 15.16
CA PHE A 785 31.11 -24.92 13.85
C PHE A 785 31.50 -25.90 12.75
N VAL A 786 30.63 -26.08 11.77
CA VAL A 786 30.86 -26.98 10.64
C VAL A 786 30.53 -26.28 9.31
N PRO A 787 31.21 -26.65 8.21
CA PRO A 787 30.80 -26.23 6.87
C PRO A 787 29.38 -26.70 6.54
N MET A 788 28.68 -25.93 5.70
CA MET A 788 27.31 -26.26 5.27
C MET A 788 27.20 -27.65 4.63
N VAL A 789 28.17 -28.06 3.80
CA VAL A 789 28.17 -29.37 3.14
C VAL A 789 28.21 -30.52 4.15
N ASP A 790 29.05 -30.38 5.18
CA ASP A 790 29.20 -31.39 6.23
C ASP A 790 27.96 -31.46 7.13
N PHE A 791 27.32 -30.32 7.39
CA PHE A 791 26.06 -30.26 8.11
C PHE A 791 24.93 -30.96 7.35
N MET A 792 24.77 -30.64 6.06
CA MET A 792 23.69 -31.18 5.23
C MET A 792 23.84 -32.68 4.96
N ALA A 793 25.07 -33.21 5.00
CA ALA A 793 25.37 -34.65 4.96
C ALA A 793 24.67 -35.41 3.81
N GLY A 794 24.47 -34.76 2.67
CA GLY A 794 23.83 -35.34 1.48
C GLY A 794 22.31 -35.57 1.58
N VAL A 795 21.64 -35.13 2.66
CA VAL A 795 20.20 -35.35 2.88
C VAL A 795 19.34 -34.67 1.80
N GLY A 796 19.73 -33.48 1.38
CA GLY A 796 19.02 -32.71 0.36
C GLY A 796 19.48 -32.97 -1.07
N ASP A 797 20.49 -33.80 -1.29
CA ASP A 797 21.07 -34.03 -2.63
C ASP A 797 20.20 -34.99 -3.43
N GLU A 798 20.30 -34.97 -4.76
CA GLU A 798 19.63 -35.96 -5.61
C GLU A 798 20.04 -37.38 -5.20
N ALA A 799 19.10 -38.32 -5.26
CA ALA A 799 19.38 -39.72 -4.96
C ALA A 799 20.49 -40.23 -5.89
N GLY A 800 21.64 -40.59 -5.31
CA GLY A 800 22.83 -40.95 -6.06
C GLY A 800 22.61 -42.18 -6.94
N GLN A 801 22.91 -42.07 -8.23
CA GLN A 801 22.93 -43.19 -9.16
C GLN A 801 24.21 -44.02 -8.96
N GLY A 802 24.19 -45.04 -8.10
CA GLY A 802 25.21 -46.11 -8.17
C GLY A 802 25.62 -46.81 -6.88
N ARG A 803 25.34 -46.28 -5.69
CA ARG A 803 25.65 -46.98 -4.41
C ARG A 803 24.36 -47.46 -3.75
N ILE A 804 24.15 -48.78 -3.75
CA ILE A 804 23.04 -49.41 -3.05
C ILE A 804 23.33 -49.36 -1.56
N ASP A 805 22.56 -48.55 -0.85
CA ASP A 805 22.60 -48.41 0.59
C ASP A 805 21.80 -49.55 1.26
N HIS A 806 22.13 -49.89 2.49
CA HIS A 806 21.50 -50.99 3.22
C HIS A 806 21.11 -50.57 4.63
N PHE A 807 20.00 -51.13 5.11
CA PHE A 807 19.58 -51.08 6.51
C PHE A 807 20.43 -52.03 7.36
N ASP A 808 20.54 -51.71 8.65
CA ASP A 808 21.10 -52.60 9.65
C ASP A 808 20.41 -53.99 9.62
N ARG A 809 21.23 -55.04 9.75
CA ARG A 809 20.80 -56.43 9.56
C ARG A 809 20.30 -57.11 10.84
N SER A 810 20.45 -56.47 12.00
CA SER A 810 20.20 -57.11 13.29
C SER A 810 18.72 -57.41 13.57
N MET A 811 17.80 -56.77 12.85
CA MET A 811 16.36 -57.03 12.91
C MET A 811 15.85 -58.01 11.86
N VAL A 812 16.74 -58.54 11.02
CA VAL A 812 16.38 -59.35 9.85
C VAL A 812 17.13 -60.68 9.91
N THR A 813 16.48 -61.76 9.48
CA THR A 813 17.12 -63.08 9.42
C THR A 813 18.27 -63.11 8.41
N ASP A 814 19.26 -63.98 8.62
CA ASP A 814 20.37 -64.18 7.68
C ASP A 814 19.89 -64.52 6.26
N LEU A 815 18.78 -65.26 6.15
CA LEU A 815 18.15 -65.60 4.88
C LEU A 815 17.66 -64.34 4.16
N ALA A 816 16.91 -63.48 4.84
CA ALA A 816 16.38 -62.24 4.25
C ALA A 816 17.49 -61.23 3.93
N ALA A 817 18.55 -61.16 4.75
CA ALA A 817 19.74 -60.38 4.44
C ALA A 817 20.46 -60.87 3.17
N THR A 818 20.59 -62.19 3.00
CA THR A 818 21.23 -62.80 1.81
C THR A 818 20.38 -62.60 0.54
N GLN A 819 19.06 -62.52 0.67
CA GLN A 819 18.14 -62.19 -0.42
C GLN A 819 18.17 -60.70 -0.83
N GLY A 820 18.93 -59.87 -0.12
CA GLY A 820 19.04 -58.44 -0.41
C GLY A 820 17.84 -57.62 0.05
N LEU A 821 16.98 -58.16 0.93
CA LEU A 821 15.78 -57.45 1.41
C LEU A 821 16.10 -56.26 2.34
N THR A 822 17.34 -56.15 2.80
CA THR A 822 17.83 -54.99 3.56
C THR A 822 18.35 -53.86 2.66
N ALA A 823 18.32 -54.01 1.33
CA ALA A 823 18.68 -52.93 0.42
C ALA A 823 17.63 -51.81 0.46
N VAL A 824 18.07 -50.56 0.33
CA VAL A 824 17.18 -49.42 0.11
C VAL A 824 16.55 -49.56 -1.27
N LYS A 825 15.21 -49.69 -1.29
CA LYS A 825 14.42 -49.84 -2.51
C LYS A 825 13.91 -48.50 -3.02
N ASP A 826 13.41 -47.66 -2.11
CA ASP A 826 12.95 -46.32 -2.41
C ASP A 826 13.69 -45.29 -1.55
N ASP A 827 14.15 -44.22 -2.17
CA ASP A 827 14.78 -43.07 -1.52
C ASP A 827 14.00 -41.81 -1.91
N HIS A 828 13.12 -41.36 -1.02
CA HIS A 828 12.29 -40.17 -1.22
C HIS A 828 12.96 -38.98 -0.55
N ARG A 829 13.28 -37.94 -1.32
CA ARG A 829 13.97 -36.75 -0.83
C ARG A 829 13.20 -35.50 -1.23
N GLN A 830 13.04 -34.60 -0.27
CA GLN A 830 12.41 -33.31 -0.50
C GLN A 830 13.27 -32.21 0.13
N ARG A 831 13.36 -31.09 -0.57
CA ARG A 831 13.95 -29.84 -0.07
C ARG A 831 12.88 -28.76 -0.03
N GLY A 832 12.80 -28.08 1.11
CA GLY A 832 11.97 -26.91 1.36
C GLY A 832 12.80 -25.77 1.94
N TRP A 833 12.14 -24.71 2.37
CA TRP A 833 12.79 -23.47 2.81
C TRP A 833 12.06 -22.84 3.98
N ALA A 834 12.81 -22.51 5.03
CA ALA A 834 12.37 -21.71 6.16
C ALA A 834 13.12 -20.37 6.10
N GLY A 835 12.42 -19.30 5.69
CA GLY A 835 13.08 -18.03 5.38
C GLY A 835 14.02 -18.16 4.17
N ILE A 836 15.32 -17.92 4.37
CA ILE A 836 16.38 -18.22 3.38
C ILE A 836 17.15 -19.51 3.68
N GLY A 837 16.85 -20.17 4.79
CA GLY A 837 17.47 -21.41 5.24
C GLY A 837 16.86 -22.64 4.58
N ALA A 838 17.71 -23.61 4.23
CA ALA A 838 17.26 -24.87 3.63
C ALA A 838 16.71 -25.84 4.69
N VAL A 839 15.59 -26.48 4.36
CA VAL A 839 15.05 -27.64 5.09
C VAL A 839 15.12 -28.84 4.15
N SER A 840 15.70 -29.95 4.58
CA SER A 840 15.84 -31.15 3.74
C SER A 840 15.48 -32.40 4.53
N VAL A 841 14.70 -33.26 3.88
CA VAL A 841 14.27 -34.53 4.44
C VAL A 841 14.53 -35.63 3.43
N ALA A 842 15.13 -36.73 3.89
CA ALA A 842 15.28 -37.95 3.11
C ALA A 842 14.64 -39.10 3.88
N THR A 843 13.83 -39.92 3.22
CA THR A 843 13.26 -41.15 3.78
C THR A 843 13.61 -42.30 2.87
N GLN A 844 14.34 -43.27 3.43
CA GLN A 844 14.70 -44.50 2.74
C GLN A 844 13.80 -45.63 3.22
N ILE A 845 13.36 -46.48 2.29
CA ILE A 845 12.38 -47.55 2.51
C ILE A 845 12.94 -48.85 1.91
N SER A 846 12.89 -49.95 2.65
CA SER A 846 13.28 -51.28 2.16
C SER A 846 12.20 -51.90 1.26
N ASP A 847 12.49 -53.10 0.74
CA ASP A 847 11.42 -53.96 0.23
C ASP A 847 10.52 -54.49 1.37
N GLY A 848 9.41 -55.13 1.01
CA GLY A 848 8.52 -55.79 1.97
C GLY A 848 9.13 -57.07 2.53
N LEU A 849 9.17 -57.17 3.86
CA LEU A 849 9.57 -58.35 4.62
C LEU A 849 8.35 -59.02 5.25
N SER A 850 8.30 -60.35 5.24
CA SER A 850 7.31 -61.10 5.99
C SER A 850 7.70 -61.24 7.47
N ALA A 851 6.74 -61.56 8.34
CA ALA A 851 6.96 -61.65 9.79
C ALA A 851 8.06 -62.66 10.18
N ASP A 852 8.16 -63.79 9.46
CA ASP A 852 9.18 -64.84 9.66
C ASP A 852 10.60 -64.41 9.23
N GLN A 853 10.71 -63.32 8.47
CA GLN A 853 11.98 -62.75 8.05
C GLN A 853 12.57 -61.76 9.06
N LEU A 854 11.84 -61.44 10.15
CA LEU A 854 12.26 -60.53 11.22
C LEU A 854 12.74 -61.31 12.45
N THR A 855 13.76 -60.81 13.15
CA THR A 855 14.39 -61.45 14.33
C THR A 855 13.87 -60.91 15.66
N LEU A 856 12.55 -60.70 15.76
CA LEU A 856 11.89 -60.21 16.98
C LEU A 856 11.72 -61.35 17.99
N GLY A 857 12.49 -61.33 19.08
CA GLY A 857 12.34 -62.25 20.22
C GLY A 857 12.28 -63.74 19.85
N SER A 858 13.43 -64.35 19.51
CA SER A 858 13.52 -65.81 19.61
C SER A 858 13.58 -66.18 21.09
N ALA A 859 12.55 -66.86 21.59
CA ALA A 859 12.74 -67.80 22.68
C ALA A 859 13.93 -68.69 22.29
N GLU A 860 14.85 -68.92 23.23
CA GLU A 860 15.91 -69.91 23.08
C GLU A 860 15.35 -71.14 22.36
N ALA A 861 15.74 -71.32 21.08
CA ALA A 861 15.82 -72.68 20.58
C ALA A 861 16.78 -73.37 21.55
N PRO A 862 16.39 -74.49 22.18
CA PRO A 862 17.27 -75.15 23.12
C PRO A 862 18.58 -75.33 22.39
N THR A 863 19.66 -74.81 22.97
CA THR A 863 21.01 -75.19 22.60
C THR A 863 21.03 -76.70 22.80
N GLN A 864 20.69 -77.46 21.76
CA GLN A 864 21.28 -78.77 21.61
C GLN A 864 22.77 -78.44 21.60
N SER A 865 23.41 -78.68 22.73
CA SER A 865 24.82 -79.02 22.76
C SER A 865 24.99 -80.18 21.78
N GLN A 866 25.14 -79.86 20.50
CA GLN A 866 25.90 -80.71 19.61
C GLN A 866 27.30 -80.65 20.18
N ASP A 867 27.56 -81.67 21.00
CA ASP A 867 28.87 -82.06 21.43
C ASP A 867 29.70 -82.30 20.17
N TRP A 868 30.39 -81.26 19.71
CA TRP A 868 31.47 -81.41 18.74
C TRP A 868 32.62 -82.07 19.47
N SER A 869 32.47 -83.37 19.72
CA SER A 869 33.62 -84.25 19.87
C SER A 869 34.40 -84.14 18.56
N VAL A 870 35.54 -83.44 18.64
CA VAL A 870 36.52 -83.38 17.57
C VAL A 870 36.85 -84.84 17.20
N PRO A 871 36.65 -85.26 15.94
CA PRO A 871 37.12 -86.58 15.51
C PRO A 871 38.63 -86.65 15.72
N GLU A 872 39.06 -87.62 16.51
CA GLU A 872 40.47 -87.96 16.74
C GLU A 872 41.18 -88.07 15.38
N MET A 873 42.12 -87.16 15.11
CA MET A 873 42.98 -87.29 13.94
C MET A 873 43.82 -88.57 14.10
N PRO A 874 43.95 -89.40 13.04
CA PRO A 874 44.81 -90.57 13.11
C PRO A 874 46.28 -90.16 13.28
N ASP A 875 46.90 -90.73 14.32
CA ASP A 875 48.30 -90.58 14.72
C ASP A 875 49.27 -90.59 13.54
N ARG A 876 49.98 -89.47 13.37
CA ARG A 876 51.18 -89.41 12.56
C ARG A 876 52.35 -89.92 13.41
N ARG A 877 52.70 -91.20 13.24
CA ARG A 877 53.90 -91.78 13.85
C ARG A 877 55.14 -90.97 13.51
N THR A 878 55.88 -90.69 14.57
CA THR A 878 57.18 -90.05 14.69
C THR A 878 58.32 -90.87 14.09
N SER A 879 59.30 -90.18 13.49
CA SER A 879 60.73 -90.55 13.49
C SER A 879 61.53 -89.26 13.31
N THR A 880 62.00 -88.63 14.39
CA THR A 880 63.31 -88.79 15.08
C THR A 880 64.28 -87.64 14.73
N ASP A 881 64.38 -86.71 15.71
CA ASP A 881 65.60 -86.09 16.26
C ASP A 881 66.40 -84.99 15.52
N PRO A 882 67.12 -84.10 16.27
CA PRO A 882 66.89 -82.64 16.22
C PRO A 882 68.18 -81.78 16.08
N GLU A 883 68.01 -80.46 16.27
CA GLU A 883 68.99 -79.35 16.50
C GLU A 883 69.40 -78.44 15.32
N PRO A 884 69.73 -77.14 15.58
CA PRO A 884 69.13 -76.22 16.55
C PRO A 884 68.87 -74.79 15.97
N ALA A 885 68.30 -73.94 16.82
CA ALA A 885 67.75 -72.61 16.58
C ALA A 885 68.72 -71.52 16.10
N ALA A 886 68.16 -70.52 15.40
CA ALA A 886 68.64 -69.15 15.36
C ALA A 886 67.45 -68.17 15.50
N GLU A 887 67.65 -67.15 16.33
CA GLU A 887 66.70 -66.11 16.76
C GLU A 887 66.15 -65.23 15.62
N PRO A 888 65.00 -64.54 15.84
CA PRO A 888 64.36 -63.72 14.81
C PRO A 888 64.99 -62.32 14.72
N GLU A 889 65.46 -61.93 13.53
CA GLU A 889 65.85 -60.54 13.25
C GLU A 889 64.61 -59.63 13.15
N THR A 890 64.60 -58.67 14.06
CA THR A 890 63.79 -57.44 14.10
C THR A 890 63.84 -56.69 12.77
N TYR A 891 62.67 -56.37 12.21
CA TYR A 891 62.54 -55.52 11.02
C TYR A 891 62.48 -54.04 11.43
N ASP A 892 63.54 -53.30 11.11
CA ASP A 892 63.67 -51.85 11.32
C ASP A 892 63.07 -51.05 10.16
N ALA A 893 62.28 -50.02 10.46
CA ALA A 893 61.68 -49.12 9.48
C ALA A 893 62.67 -48.05 9.00
N PRO A 894 62.77 -47.75 7.69
CA PRO A 894 63.65 -46.69 7.23
C PRO A 894 62.96 -45.33 7.30
N ASN A 895 63.44 -44.51 8.22
CA ASN A 895 63.31 -43.05 8.22
C ASN A 895 64.28 -42.47 7.18
N ARG A 896 63.82 -41.61 6.26
CA ARG A 896 64.67 -40.51 5.73
C ARG A 896 63.90 -39.45 4.93
N GLU A 897 63.91 -38.28 5.54
CA GLU A 897 63.82 -36.90 5.08
C GLU A 897 64.15 -36.57 3.60
N PHE A 898 63.30 -35.67 3.07
CA PHE A 898 63.52 -34.53 2.17
C PHE A 898 64.86 -34.32 1.44
N ARG A 899 64.77 -33.92 0.16
CA ARG A 899 65.46 -32.71 -0.36
C ARG A 899 64.98 -32.23 -1.75
N PHE A 900 64.76 -30.90 -1.78
CA PHE A 900 64.58 -29.91 -2.86
C PHE A 900 63.28 -29.89 -3.69
#